data_AF-A0A6M1PPS9-F1
#
_entry.id   AF-A0A6M1PPS9-F1
#
_cell.length_a   1.000
_cell.length_b   1.000
_cell.length_c   1.000
_cell.angle_alpha   90.00
_cell.angle_beta   90.00
_cell.angle_gamma   90.00
#
_symmetry.space_group_name_H-M   'P 1'
#
loop_
_entity.id
_entity.type
_entity.pdbx_description
1 polymer ?
#
loop_
_entity_poly.entity_id
_entity_poly.type
_entity_poly.pdbx_seq_one_letter_code
_entity_poly.pdbx_strand_id
1 'polypeptide(L)'
;MRAAVYTVKQSNGWEAYLSIDPRVDVLWWKGELSWKENEVTPAADRVIFLGVSLPLGWAVKLHRSFTYRKEMERWSEAAWTSYAREILKAELDQEEELLRAGGDSPGVPEQESEQTGTDQRDLLHPHKLLDYADWLAKALRGRSLLESEVEALLTERRPELLGCWRSAAQLAYLQGRLRLEAAVGAELAGEAGSLERDGAGGAGLREDVGRDKQLGRSGRVEHREDGHERDRGAAGRAGWGVGTGREGAGYVKRPGRALARAAWLPALRGRLARRFAAAPAHPRCLRCGSAATGRTACAACGLAGCAYCEACLALGRSRACALLLRGAALPAVRGTAAMDPAGLRHRWGLSAAQAEAAGAALGFLAEPRAGSAAGRPERFLLWAVTGAGKTEMIFPLLEAVLAAGGRALVATPRRDVVLELAPRLAKAFPAESIAVLYGGSRDRWAEGRLALATTHQLLRFYQCFDLVIIDELDAFPFHNDPMLAFAAEGACKPGGAFIYLSATPPQTMQREVRRGRLNHARVPVRFHGFPLPVPKHLKMPSVGDCLKRGRLPIKLIQALKHSLEREAQIFLFVARIVQIDRLLSLLRRALPGAVIEGTSSQDPERVDKVAAFRRREISVLVTTTILERGVTVPRSDVFVLDADDRLFDEASLVQMAGRAGRSKDDPKGRVVFASRQWNRSQRGACAQIRTMNKIARHKGYLNKGGVQ
;
A
#
# COMPACT_ATOMS: atom_id res chain seq x y z
N MET A 1 24.90 11.15 -11.27
CA MET A 1 25.06 12.55 -11.64
C MET A 1 25.57 13.38 -10.47
N ARG A 2 25.99 14.61 -10.78
CA ARG A 2 26.39 15.65 -9.84
C ARG A 2 25.46 16.86 -10.02
N ALA A 3 25.33 17.69 -8.99
CA ALA A 3 24.46 18.87 -8.96
C ALA A 3 25.12 19.98 -8.14
N ALA A 4 24.70 21.23 -8.37
CA ALA A 4 25.13 22.38 -7.58
C ALA A 4 24.12 22.68 -6.47
N VAL A 5 24.60 23.24 -5.36
CA VAL A 5 23.77 23.83 -4.30
C VAL A 5 24.25 25.24 -4.07
N TYR A 6 23.32 26.18 -4.08
CA TYR A 6 23.60 27.58 -3.83
C TYR A 6 22.52 28.17 -2.92
N THR A 7 22.81 29.34 -2.38
CA THR A 7 21.89 30.10 -1.53
C THR A 7 21.66 31.47 -2.14
N VAL A 8 20.44 31.97 -1.99
CA VAL A 8 20.02 33.27 -2.48
C VAL A 8 19.52 34.09 -1.32
N LYS A 9 19.95 35.35 -1.25
CA LYS A 9 19.42 36.32 -0.30
C LYS A 9 18.10 36.87 -0.82
N GLN A 10 17.06 36.76 0.00
CA GLN A 10 15.73 37.31 -0.21
C GLN A 10 15.35 38.25 0.95
N SER A 11 14.23 38.95 0.81
CA SER A 11 13.73 39.91 1.81
C SER A 11 13.55 39.34 3.23
N ASN A 12 13.31 38.03 3.34
CA ASN A 12 13.07 37.34 4.61
C ASN A 12 14.24 36.47 5.10
N GLY A 13 15.41 36.52 4.45
CA GLY A 13 16.61 35.77 4.84
C GLY A 13 17.26 35.03 3.65
N TRP A 14 18.05 34.00 3.97
CA TRP A 14 18.69 33.16 2.97
C TRP A 14 17.87 31.90 2.71
N GLU A 15 17.76 31.52 1.43
CA GLU A 15 17.15 30.26 1.01
C GLU A 15 18.14 29.46 0.16
N ALA A 16 18.13 28.13 0.29
CA ALA A 16 18.96 27.24 -0.52
C ALA A 16 18.19 26.69 -1.72
N TYR A 17 18.90 26.49 -2.83
CA TYR A 17 18.38 25.95 -4.08
C TYR A 17 19.31 24.86 -4.62
N LEU A 18 18.70 23.85 -5.24
CA LEU A 18 19.40 22.80 -5.97
C LEU A 18 19.44 23.14 -7.47
N SER A 19 20.57 22.92 -8.14
CA SER A 19 20.67 23.08 -9.59
C SER A 19 21.25 21.87 -10.29
N ILE A 20 20.52 21.39 -11.29
CA ILE A 20 21.00 20.41 -12.29
C ILE A 20 21.42 21.08 -13.60
N ASP A 21 21.19 22.39 -13.75
CA ASP A 21 21.67 23.21 -14.87
C ASP A 21 21.84 24.69 -14.44
N PRO A 22 23.01 25.08 -13.89
CA PRO A 22 23.23 26.41 -13.32
C PRO A 22 22.99 27.58 -14.26
N ARG A 23 23.04 27.32 -15.57
CA ARG A 23 22.80 28.34 -16.60
C ARG A 23 21.35 28.86 -16.55
N VAL A 24 20.40 27.98 -16.26
CA VAL A 24 18.98 28.33 -16.12
C VAL A 24 18.76 29.17 -14.85
N ASP A 25 19.42 28.81 -13.76
CA ASP A 25 19.36 29.56 -12.50
C ASP A 25 19.83 31.01 -12.67
N VAL A 26 20.93 31.23 -13.41
CA VAL A 26 21.44 32.58 -13.70
C VAL A 26 20.40 33.42 -14.43
N LEU A 27 19.78 32.88 -15.49
CA LEU A 27 18.75 33.57 -16.26
C LEU A 27 17.50 33.86 -15.42
N TRP A 28 17.13 32.93 -14.54
CA TRP A 28 16.00 33.08 -13.62
C TRP A 28 16.20 34.25 -12.66
N TRP A 29 17.33 34.29 -11.95
CA TRP A 29 17.62 35.33 -10.95
C TRP A 29 17.94 36.70 -11.56
N LYS A 30 18.30 36.74 -12.85
CA LYS A 30 18.39 37.98 -13.64
C LYS A 30 17.03 38.50 -14.12
N GLY A 31 15.96 37.72 -13.95
CA GLY A 31 14.61 38.08 -14.39
C GLY A 31 14.34 37.90 -15.88
N GLU A 32 15.24 37.23 -16.61
CA GLU A 32 15.14 37.01 -18.07
C GLU A 32 14.16 35.87 -18.43
N LEU A 33 13.65 35.13 -17.44
CA LEU A 33 12.72 34.01 -17.59
C LEU A 33 11.42 34.26 -16.81
N SER A 34 10.64 35.27 -17.20
CA SER A 34 9.30 35.54 -16.62
C SER A 34 8.17 34.85 -17.41
N TRP A 35 7.21 34.23 -16.71
CA TRP A 35 6.06 33.50 -17.31
C TRP A 35 4.69 34.08 -16.98
N LYS A 36 4.60 35.17 -16.21
CA LYS A 36 3.35 35.93 -16.02
C LYS A 36 3.63 37.39 -16.32
N GLU A 37 2.78 38.01 -17.13
CA GLU A 37 2.89 39.44 -17.53
C GLU A 37 2.87 40.43 -16.34
N ASN A 38 2.57 39.98 -15.11
CA ASN A 38 2.43 40.82 -13.92
C ASN A 38 3.11 40.26 -12.63
N GLU A 39 3.97 39.24 -12.70
CA GLU A 39 4.80 38.84 -11.52
C GLU A 39 6.20 39.43 -11.64
N VAL A 40 6.61 40.18 -10.60
CA VAL A 40 8.00 40.63 -10.42
C VAL A 40 8.87 39.38 -10.26
N THR A 41 9.75 39.11 -11.21
CA THR A 41 10.77 38.08 -11.07
C THR A 41 11.64 38.43 -9.86
N PRO A 42 11.91 37.47 -8.95
CA PRO A 42 12.74 37.76 -7.79
C PRO A 42 14.17 38.03 -8.29
N ALA A 43 14.61 39.28 -8.22
CA ALA A 43 16.00 39.63 -8.44
C ALA A 43 16.80 39.17 -7.21
N ALA A 44 17.85 38.37 -7.43
CA ALA A 44 18.71 37.94 -6.34
C ALA A 44 19.63 39.09 -5.90
N ASP A 45 19.51 39.54 -4.65
CA ASP A 45 20.42 40.55 -4.08
C ASP A 45 21.85 40.01 -3.96
N ARG A 46 21.99 38.72 -3.64
CA ARG A 46 23.28 38.03 -3.49
C ARG A 46 23.10 36.52 -3.63
N VAL A 47 24.05 35.88 -4.32
CA VAL A 47 24.10 34.41 -4.52
C VAL A 47 25.42 33.87 -3.96
N ILE A 48 25.35 32.78 -3.18
CA ILE A 48 26.53 32.09 -2.62
C ILE A 48 26.44 30.60 -2.92
N PHE A 49 27.46 30.05 -3.59
CA PHE A 49 27.53 28.62 -3.87
C PHE A 49 28.07 27.85 -2.66
N LEU A 50 27.29 26.87 -2.19
CA LEU A 50 27.72 25.94 -1.14
C LEU A 50 28.48 24.74 -1.73
N GLY A 51 28.24 24.43 -3.01
CA GLY A 51 29.01 23.46 -3.78
C GLY A 51 28.61 23.49 -5.25
N VAL A 52 29.58 23.59 -6.14
CA VAL A 52 29.34 23.73 -7.60
C VAL A 52 29.17 22.39 -8.32
N SER A 53 29.64 21.30 -7.73
CA SER A 53 29.55 19.96 -8.32
C SER A 53 29.62 18.92 -7.21
N LEU A 54 28.49 18.64 -6.57
CA LEU A 54 28.35 17.64 -5.51
C LEU A 54 27.63 16.40 -6.04
N PRO A 55 27.94 15.18 -5.56
CA PRO A 55 27.06 14.02 -5.78
C PRO A 55 25.61 14.36 -5.44
N LEU A 56 24.65 14.01 -6.30
CA LEU A 56 23.25 14.46 -6.16
C LEU A 56 22.66 14.19 -4.76
N GLY A 57 22.91 13.00 -4.18
CA GLY A 57 22.44 12.67 -2.84
C GLY A 57 22.96 13.62 -1.75
N TRP A 58 24.21 14.08 -1.87
CA TRP A 58 24.80 15.06 -0.97
C TRP A 58 24.22 16.45 -1.21
N ALA A 59 24.05 16.82 -2.49
CA ALA A 59 23.43 18.09 -2.87
C ALA A 59 22.00 18.21 -2.31
N VAL A 60 21.18 17.16 -2.46
CA VAL A 60 19.81 17.09 -1.92
C VAL A 60 19.80 17.14 -0.40
N LYS A 61 20.70 16.41 0.27
CA LYS A 61 20.81 16.47 1.75
C LYS A 61 21.17 17.88 2.22
N LEU A 62 22.14 18.51 1.58
CA LEU A 62 22.59 19.87 1.91
C LEU A 62 21.46 20.89 1.72
N HIS A 63 20.76 20.82 0.59
CA HIS A 63 19.58 21.65 0.31
C HIS A 63 18.47 21.45 1.35
N ARG A 64 18.06 20.21 1.63
CA ARG A 64 16.94 19.92 2.55
C ARG A 64 17.27 20.19 4.03
N SER A 65 18.55 20.12 4.42
CA SER A 65 19.00 20.36 5.79
C SER A 65 19.41 21.82 6.03
N PHE A 66 19.33 22.66 4.99
CA PHE A 66 19.62 24.08 5.10
C PHE A 66 18.65 24.74 6.07
N THR A 67 19.18 25.54 6.99
CA THR A 67 18.38 26.31 7.95
C THR A 67 19.02 27.68 8.07
N TYR A 68 18.24 28.73 7.77
CA TYR A 68 18.71 30.09 7.92
C TYR A 68 19.08 30.39 9.38
N ARG A 69 20.25 31.00 9.57
CA ARG A 69 20.73 31.51 10.86
C ARG A 69 21.05 33.00 10.69
N LYS A 70 20.67 33.85 11.65
CA LYS A 70 20.85 35.31 11.54
C LYS A 70 22.31 35.71 11.35
N GLU A 71 23.25 34.91 11.83
CA GLU A 71 24.69 35.13 11.68
C GLU A 71 25.15 35.03 10.22
N MET A 72 24.39 34.32 9.35
CA MET A 72 24.69 34.14 7.93
C MET A 72 24.79 35.46 7.15
N GLU A 73 24.15 36.52 7.64
CA GLU A 73 24.26 37.86 7.05
C GLU A 73 25.69 38.41 7.04
N ARG A 74 26.54 37.93 7.95
CA ARG A 74 27.93 38.38 8.15
C ARG A 74 28.96 37.30 7.89
N TRP A 75 28.55 36.16 7.32
CA TRP A 75 29.46 35.04 7.09
C TRP A 75 30.48 35.34 5.98
N SER A 76 31.72 34.92 6.23
CA SER A 76 32.76 34.79 5.20
C SER A 76 32.58 33.50 4.40
N GLU A 77 33.23 33.38 3.25
CA GLU A 77 33.21 32.15 2.43
C GLU A 77 33.64 30.90 3.21
N ALA A 78 34.60 31.05 4.12
CA ALA A 78 35.05 29.98 5.01
C ALA A 78 33.92 29.50 5.95
N ALA A 79 33.09 30.40 6.47
CA ALA A 79 31.96 30.06 7.32
C ALA A 79 30.88 29.28 6.56
N TRP A 80 30.55 29.69 5.32
CA TRP A 80 29.64 28.96 4.44
C TRP A 80 30.15 27.55 4.12
N THR A 81 31.44 27.42 3.81
CA THR A 81 32.09 26.13 3.54
C THR A 81 32.06 25.23 4.78
N SER A 82 32.34 25.80 5.97
CA SER A 82 32.31 25.06 7.22
C SER A 82 30.90 24.56 7.55
N TYR A 83 29.87 25.37 7.31
CA TYR A 83 28.47 24.97 7.50
C TYR A 83 28.07 23.82 6.56
N ALA A 84 28.44 23.91 5.27
CA ALA A 84 28.16 22.83 4.33
C ALA A 84 28.87 21.51 4.72
N ARG A 85 30.13 21.59 5.18
CA ARG A 85 30.87 20.42 5.70
C ARG A 85 30.24 19.87 6.98
N GLU A 86 29.71 20.71 7.86
CA GLU A 86 29.02 20.27 9.08
C GLU A 86 27.80 19.39 8.75
N ILE A 87 26.98 19.82 7.78
CA ILE A 87 25.79 19.05 7.32
C ILE A 87 26.19 17.72 6.69
N LEU A 88 27.27 17.71 5.90
CA LEU A 88 27.74 16.55 5.14
C LEU A 88 28.79 15.70 5.88
N LYS A 89 29.07 16.00 7.16
CA LYS A 89 30.15 15.37 7.92
C LYS A 89 30.08 13.85 7.89
N ALA A 90 28.89 13.29 8.14
CA ALA A 90 28.70 11.83 8.16
C ALA A 90 29.00 11.16 6.81
N GLU A 91 28.65 11.81 5.69
CA GLU A 91 28.93 11.30 4.35
C GLU A 91 30.40 11.42 3.96
N LEU A 92 31.05 12.52 4.36
CA LEU A 92 32.48 12.74 4.13
C LEU A 92 33.32 11.71 4.90
N ASP A 93 33.02 11.53 6.19
CA ASP A 93 33.71 10.56 7.05
C ASP A 93 33.55 9.13 6.49
N GLN A 94 32.34 8.76 6.04
CA GLN A 94 32.06 7.45 5.44
C GLN A 94 32.79 7.22 4.12
N GLU A 95 32.84 8.23 3.25
CA GLU A 95 33.53 8.12 1.98
C GLU A 95 35.04 7.98 2.18
N GLU A 96 35.61 8.73 3.13
CA GLU A 96 37.02 8.63 3.49
C GLU A 96 37.37 7.25 4.06
N GLU A 97 36.51 6.68 4.92
CA GLU A 97 36.67 5.33 5.44
C GLU A 97 36.68 4.28 4.32
N LEU A 98 35.78 4.39 3.34
CA LEU A 98 35.70 3.47 2.20
C LEU A 98 36.94 3.57 1.30
N LEU A 99 37.43 4.79 1.06
CA LEU A 99 38.67 5.00 0.29
C LEU A 99 39.89 4.44 1.02
N ARG A 100 39.93 4.49 2.36
CA ARG A 100 41.00 3.88 3.16
C ARG A 100 40.93 2.35 3.21
N ALA A 101 39.72 1.78 3.18
CA ALA A 101 39.49 0.33 3.23
C ALA A 101 39.70 -0.38 1.87
N GLY A 102 39.48 0.34 0.76
CA GLY A 102 39.77 -0.14 -0.60
C GLY A 102 41.21 0.14 -0.99
N GLY A 103 42.13 -0.78 -0.68
CA GLY A 103 43.49 -0.80 -1.21
C GLY A 103 43.52 -1.23 -2.69
N ASP A 104 42.85 -0.45 -3.53
CA ASP A 104 43.00 -0.35 -4.98
C ASP A 104 41.92 0.64 -5.44
N SER A 105 42.32 1.88 -5.68
CA SER A 105 41.49 2.82 -6.43
C SER A 105 41.18 2.18 -7.79
N PRO A 106 39.93 2.18 -8.28
CA PRO A 106 39.74 2.15 -9.71
C PRO A 106 40.45 3.42 -10.21
N GLY A 107 41.53 3.23 -10.98
CA GLY A 107 42.38 4.30 -11.46
C GLY A 107 41.54 5.50 -11.85
N VAL A 108 41.78 6.63 -11.20
CA VAL A 108 41.33 7.92 -11.70
C VAL A 108 41.97 8.02 -13.08
N PRO A 109 41.22 8.15 -14.18
CA PRO A 109 41.82 8.54 -15.44
C PRO A 109 42.34 9.97 -15.22
N GLU A 110 43.65 10.10 -15.05
CA GLU A 110 44.31 11.38 -15.26
C GLU A 110 44.23 11.71 -16.74
N GLN A 111 43.64 12.88 -17.01
CA GLN A 111 43.64 13.64 -18.26
C GLN A 111 42.83 13.08 -19.44
N GLU A 112 41.60 13.56 -19.54
CA GLU A 112 41.22 14.39 -20.69
C GLU A 112 40.64 15.71 -20.16
N SER A 113 41.51 16.71 -20.06
CA SER A 113 41.14 18.04 -20.56
C SER A 113 40.61 17.87 -21.98
N GLU A 114 39.51 18.57 -22.30
CA GLU A 114 38.76 18.49 -23.57
C GLU A 114 37.58 17.49 -23.61
N GLN A 115 36.64 17.66 -22.67
CA GLN A 115 35.21 17.63 -23.04
C GLN A 115 34.50 18.94 -22.64
N THR A 116 35.16 20.07 -22.87
CA THR A 116 34.51 21.30 -23.39
C THR A 116 34.19 21.11 -24.88
N GLY A 117 33.52 20.01 -25.19
CA GLY A 117 33.37 19.48 -26.54
C GLY A 117 32.12 18.61 -26.66
N THR A 118 31.03 19.00 -26.00
CA THR A 118 29.67 18.70 -26.46
C THR A 118 28.92 20.01 -26.48
N ASP A 119 28.98 20.64 -27.65
CA ASP A 119 28.14 21.74 -28.09
C ASP A 119 27.99 22.92 -27.11
N GLN A 120 28.59 24.05 -27.50
CA GLN A 120 27.95 25.36 -27.36
C GLN A 120 26.59 25.38 -28.11
N ARG A 121 25.67 24.47 -27.80
CA ARG A 121 24.27 24.65 -28.09
C ARG A 121 23.86 25.75 -27.14
N ASP A 122 23.69 26.94 -27.70
CA ASP A 122 23.02 28.06 -27.07
C ASP A 122 21.91 27.53 -26.16
N LEU A 123 21.86 28.04 -24.91
CA LEU A 123 20.66 27.90 -24.11
C LEU A 123 19.48 28.22 -25.01
N LEU A 124 18.51 27.30 -25.06
CA LEU A 124 17.31 27.50 -25.84
C LEU A 124 16.76 28.89 -25.56
N HIS A 125 16.33 29.57 -26.63
CA HIS A 125 15.68 30.86 -26.52
C HIS A 125 14.65 30.84 -25.36
N PRO A 126 14.65 31.83 -24.46
CA PRO A 126 13.83 31.86 -23.23
C PRO A 126 12.40 31.34 -23.39
N HIS A 127 11.68 31.80 -24.42
CA HIS A 127 10.33 31.32 -24.75
C HIS A 127 10.23 29.80 -24.97
N LYS A 128 11.16 29.21 -25.72
CA LYS A 128 11.14 27.76 -26.01
C LYS A 128 11.46 26.94 -24.76
N LEU A 129 12.32 27.46 -23.89
CA LEU A 129 12.62 26.84 -22.59
C LEU A 129 11.38 26.87 -21.67
N LEU A 130 10.64 27.97 -21.66
CA LEU A 130 9.37 28.12 -20.93
C LEU A 130 8.31 27.12 -21.42
N ASP A 131 8.13 27.00 -22.73
CA ASP A 131 7.19 26.05 -23.33
C ASP A 131 7.53 24.60 -22.95
N TYR A 132 8.82 24.25 -22.99
CA TYR A 132 9.29 22.91 -22.61
C TYR A 132 9.14 22.64 -21.12
N ALA A 133 9.39 23.64 -20.27
CA ALA A 133 9.18 23.54 -18.83
C ALA A 133 7.69 23.34 -18.50
N ASP A 134 6.79 24.09 -19.15
CA ASP A 134 5.34 23.94 -18.98
C ASP A 134 4.86 22.54 -19.39
N TRP A 135 5.28 22.10 -20.57
CA TRP A 135 4.94 20.78 -21.08
C TRP A 135 5.44 19.67 -20.14
N LEU A 136 6.70 19.74 -19.70
CA LEU A 136 7.29 18.73 -18.83
C LEU A 136 6.61 18.70 -17.45
N ALA A 137 6.33 19.88 -16.87
CA ALA A 137 5.61 19.99 -15.62
C ALA A 137 4.18 19.43 -15.72
N LYS A 138 3.51 19.62 -16.87
CA LYS A 138 2.18 19.05 -17.14
C LYS A 138 2.26 17.53 -17.26
N ALA A 139 3.20 17.01 -18.05
CA ALA A 139 3.37 15.57 -18.28
C ALA A 139 3.76 14.80 -17.01
N LEU A 140 4.53 15.43 -16.12
CA LEU A 140 4.95 14.86 -14.83
C LEU A 140 3.97 15.10 -13.68
N ARG A 141 2.83 15.77 -13.92
CA ARG A 141 1.85 16.07 -12.86
C ARG A 141 1.35 14.79 -12.18
N GLY A 142 1.61 14.68 -10.87
CA GLY A 142 1.29 13.49 -10.07
C GLY A 142 2.13 12.25 -10.41
N ARG A 143 3.19 12.39 -11.18
CA ARG A 143 4.13 11.30 -11.48
C ARG A 143 5.39 11.41 -10.63
N SER A 144 6.03 10.26 -10.40
CA SER A 144 7.34 10.12 -9.78
C SER A 144 8.19 9.23 -10.67
N LEU A 145 9.08 9.83 -11.46
CA LEU A 145 9.84 9.15 -12.50
C LEU A 145 11.34 9.31 -12.28
N LEU A 146 12.08 8.23 -12.48
CA LEU A 146 13.53 8.31 -12.62
C LEU A 146 13.92 8.98 -13.94
N GLU A 147 15.13 9.51 -13.98
CA GLU A 147 15.76 10.06 -15.19
C GLU A 147 15.55 9.21 -16.45
N SER A 148 15.86 7.92 -16.39
CA SER A 148 15.67 6.99 -17.53
C SER A 148 14.20 6.84 -17.95
N GLU A 149 13.26 6.99 -17.01
CA GLU A 149 11.83 6.93 -17.31
C GLU A 149 11.32 8.25 -17.91
N VAL A 150 11.91 9.39 -17.52
CA VAL A 150 11.67 10.68 -18.18
C VAL A 150 12.20 10.63 -19.60
N GLU A 151 13.41 10.14 -19.82
CA GLU A 151 13.99 9.99 -21.17
C GLU A 151 13.13 9.05 -22.04
N ALA A 152 12.61 7.96 -21.49
CA ALA A 152 11.66 7.10 -22.19
C ALA A 152 10.33 7.82 -22.54
N LEU A 153 9.75 8.58 -21.60
CA LEU A 153 8.57 9.41 -21.85
C LEU A 153 8.81 10.41 -22.99
N LEU A 154 9.96 11.09 -22.96
CA LEU A 154 10.34 12.08 -23.97
C LEU A 154 10.57 11.43 -25.33
N THR A 155 11.27 10.30 -25.38
CA THR A 155 11.49 9.55 -26.63
C THR A 155 10.18 9.17 -27.29
N GLU A 156 9.15 8.82 -26.51
CA GLU A 156 7.85 8.42 -27.07
C GLU A 156 6.91 9.61 -27.38
N ARG A 157 6.99 10.72 -26.62
CA ARG A 157 5.99 11.81 -26.70
C ARG A 157 6.54 13.14 -27.25
N ARG A 158 7.82 13.43 -27.04
CA ARG A 158 8.46 14.70 -27.39
C ARG A 158 9.99 14.53 -27.56
N PRO A 159 10.46 13.86 -28.64
CA PRO A 159 11.90 13.57 -28.82
C PRO A 159 12.77 14.82 -28.85
N GLU A 160 12.23 15.93 -29.34
CA GLU A 160 12.92 17.24 -29.42
C GLU A 160 13.41 17.77 -28.07
N LEU A 161 12.83 17.32 -26.95
CA LEU A 161 13.21 17.75 -25.60
C LEU A 161 14.43 16.96 -25.06
N LEU A 162 14.81 15.82 -25.66
CA LEU A 162 15.86 14.94 -25.11
C LEU A 162 17.20 15.65 -24.89
N GLY A 163 17.56 16.61 -25.74
CA GLY A 163 18.82 17.36 -25.61
C GLY A 163 18.82 18.45 -24.53
N CYS A 164 17.66 18.82 -23.99
CA CYS A 164 17.51 20.02 -23.13
C CYS A 164 16.55 19.85 -21.96
N TRP A 165 15.99 18.65 -21.74
CA TRP A 165 14.95 18.45 -20.74
C TRP A 165 15.43 18.73 -19.32
N ARG A 166 16.74 18.60 -19.02
CA ARG A 166 17.29 18.96 -17.71
C ARG A 166 17.19 20.46 -17.45
N SER A 167 17.41 21.29 -18.46
CA SER A 167 17.21 22.75 -18.40
C SER A 167 15.73 23.09 -18.17
N ALA A 168 14.83 22.42 -18.90
CA ALA A 168 13.38 22.58 -18.73
C ALA A 168 12.90 22.11 -17.35
N ALA A 169 13.46 21.00 -16.83
CA ALA A 169 13.18 20.49 -15.50
C ALA A 169 13.70 21.43 -14.40
N GLN A 170 14.89 22.02 -14.58
CA GLN A 170 15.44 23.03 -13.67
C GLN A 170 14.52 24.25 -13.61
N LEU A 171 14.06 24.76 -14.75
CA LEU A 171 13.13 25.88 -14.78
C LEU A 171 11.80 25.53 -14.09
N ALA A 172 11.22 24.36 -14.38
CA ALA A 172 10.00 23.92 -13.73
C ALA A 172 10.17 23.66 -12.21
N TYR A 173 11.37 23.32 -11.74
CA TYR A 173 11.72 23.25 -10.32
C TYR A 173 11.75 24.63 -9.67
N LEU A 174 12.40 25.61 -10.30
CA LEU A 174 12.43 27.01 -9.83
C LEU A 174 11.03 27.62 -9.77
N GLN A 175 10.14 27.23 -10.69
CA GLN A 175 8.71 27.59 -10.67
C GLN A 175 7.89 26.86 -9.59
N GLY A 176 8.49 25.97 -8.80
CA GLY A 176 7.81 25.16 -7.78
C GLY A 176 6.87 24.09 -8.34
N ARG A 177 6.94 23.80 -9.66
CA ARG A 177 6.06 22.84 -10.34
C ARG A 177 6.62 21.42 -10.35
N LEU A 178 7.93 21.27 -10.15
CA LEU A 178 8.63 20.00 -10.00
C LEU A 178 9.47 19.99 -8.72
N ARG A 179 9.68 18.81 -8.16
CA ARG A 179 10.68 18.56 -7.12
C ARG A 179 11.78 17.68 -7.70
N LEU A 180 13.02 18.08 -7.45
CA LEU A 180 14.23 17.34 -7.83
C LEU A 180 14.77 16.63 -6.60
N GLU A 181 14.80 15.30 -6.66
CA GLU A 181 15.19 14.45 -5.52
C GLU A 181 16.28 13.45 -5.93
N ALA A 182 17.00 12.96 -4.93
CA ALA A 182 17.84 11.78 -5.08
C ALA A 182 16.96 10.53 -4.89
N ALA A 183 17.05 9.55 -5.80
CA ALA A 183 16.22 8.34 -5.69
C ALA A 183 16.47 7.54 -4.39
N VAL A 184 17.66 7.67 -3.80
CA VAL A 184 18.01 7.13 -2.48
C VAL A 184 18.60 8.26 -1.62
N GLY A 185 18.07 8.45 -0.41
CA GLY A 185 18.52 9.52 0.48
C GLY A 185 18.04 9.35 1.91
N ALA A 186 18.46 10.24 2.80
CA ALA A 186 17.97 10.27 4.17
C ALA A 186 16.55 10.87 4.20
N GLU A 187 15.62 10.21 4.89
CA GLU A 187 14.29 10.74 5.17
C GLU A 187 14.43 11.69 6.37
N LEU A 188 14.14 12.99 6.20
CA LEU A 188 14.18 13.94 7.31
C LEU A 188 13.00 13.68 8.26
N ALA A 189 13.23 13.87 9.56
CA ALA A 189 12.34 13.48 10.66
C ALA A 189 10.95 14.18 10.71
N GLY A 190 10.49 14.81 9.62
CA GLY A 190 9.14 15.35 9.46
C GLY A 190 8.25 14.57 8.46
N GLU A 191 8.81 13.62 7.70
CA GLU A 191 8.07 12.77 6.73
C GLU A 191 7.88 11.32 7.23
N ALA A 192 8.41 11.01 8.43
CA ALA A 192 8.39 9.67 9.01
C ALA A 192 6.99 9.29 9.54
N GLY A 193 6.16 8.74 8.65
CA GLY A 193 5.07 7.85 9.06
C GLY A 193 5.66 6.64 9.77
N SER A 194 5.44 6.57 11.09
CA SER A 194 5.94 5.54 12.00
C SER A 194 5.76 4.11 11.47
N LEU A 195 6.85 3.51 10.99
CA LEU A 195 7.00 2.08 10.78
C LEU A 195 7.51 1.44 12.07
N GLU A 196 6.60 0.74 12.73
CA GLU A 196 6.79 -0.42 13.62
C GLU A 196 8.00 -0.40 14.59
N ARG A 197 7.74 0.03 15.83
CA ARG A 197 8.35 -0.55 17.04
C ARG A 197 7.32 -1.46 17.70
N ASP A 198 7.14 -2.67 17.18
CA ASP A 198 6.45 -3.75 17.91
C ASP A 198 7.48 -4.81 18.27
N GLY A 199 7.89 -4.84 19.55
CA GLY A 199 8.72 -5.93 20.08
C GLY A 199 9.65 -5.58 21.24
N ALA A 200 9.13 -5.12 22.39
CA ALA A 200 9.71 -5.40 23.71
C ALA A 200 8.71 -4.99 24.80
N GLY A 201 8.29 -5.95 25.63
CA GLY A 201 7.42 -5.69 26.78
C GLY A 201 8.15 -4.96 27.91
N GLY A 202 7.40 -4.22 28.72
CA GLY A 202 7.92 -3.64 29.96
C GLY A 202 7.03 -2.54 30.55
N ALA A 203 6.17 -2.93 31.48
CA ALA A 203 5.57 -2.16 32.58
C ALA A 203 5.38 -0.63 32.43
N GLY A 204 4.11 -0.22 32.27
CA GLY A 204 3.69 1.15 32.52
C GLY A 204 3.56 1.44 34.01
N LEU A 205 4.36 2.36 34.52
CA LEU A 205 4.06 3.14 35.72
C LEU A 205 3.29 4.38 35.26
N ARG A 206 2.04 4.51 35.72
CA ARG A 206 1.23 5.72 35.56
C ARG A 206 1.66 6.70 36.65
N GLU A 207 2.15 7.87 36.24
CA GLU A 207 2.22 9.05 37.11
C GLU A 207 0.90 9.81 37.02
N ASP A 208 0.26 9.94 38.18
CA ASP A 208 -0.89 10.80 38.43
C ASP A 208 -0.47 12.27 38.30
N VAL A 209 -1.16 13.03 37.45
CA VAL A 209 -1.13 14.50 37.50
C VAL A 209 -2.51 14.98 37.92
N GLY A 210 -2.58 15.41 39.19
CA GLY A 210 -3.75 15.99 39.81
C GLY A 210 -4.15 17.33 39.17
N ARG A 211 -5.46 17.57 39.13
CA ARG A 211 -6.03 18.92 38.96
C ARG A 211 -6.73 19.30 40.23
N ASP A 212 -6.13 20.28 40.90
CA ASP A 212 -6.64 20.95 42.08
C ASP A 212 -7.93 21.72 41.77
N LYS A 213 -8.85 21.63 42.73
CA LYS A 213 -10.06 22.44 42.85
C LYS A 213 -9.70 23.74 43.56
N GLN A 214 -10.18 24.88 43.06
CA GLN A 214 -10.39 26.06 43.89
C GLN A 214 -11.86 26.48 43.89
N LEU A 215 -12.33 26.70 45.10
CA LEU A 215 -13.69 27.01 45.54
C LEU A 215 -13.94 28.52 45.48
N GLY A 216 -15.22 28.91 45.36
CA GLY A 216 -15.68 30.15 45.99
C GLY A 216 -17.10 30.60 45.61
N ARG A 217 -18.08 30.25 46.49
CA ARG A 217 -19.23 31.05 47.00
C ARG A 217 -20.19 31.74 46.01
N SER A 218 -21.49 31.96 46.24
CA SER A 218 -22.48 31.70 47.30
C SER A 218 -23.85 32.23 46.82
N GLY A 219 -24.97 31.72 47.35
CA GLY A 219 -26.35 32.28 47.22
C GLY A 219 -27.33 31.24 46.67
N ARG A 220 -28.10 30.49 47.47
CA ARG A 220 -29.25 30.77 48.38
C ARG A 220 -30.56 31.07 47.63
N VAL A 221 -31.64 30.45 48.14
CA VAL A 221 -33.10 30.70 47.91
C VAL A 221 -33.68 29.92 46.71
N GLU A 222 -34.80 29.19 46.71
CA GLU A 222 -35.83 28.70 47.67
C GLU A 222 -36.70 27.67 46.91
N HIS A 223 -37.47 26.84 47.65
CA HIS A 223 -38.80 26.23 47.35
C HIS A 223 -39.13 25.71 45.93
N ARG A 224 -39.75 24.53 45.71
CA ARG A 224 -40.94 23.97 46.36
C ARG A 224 -41.25 22.58 45.72
N GLU A 225 -41.81 21.66 46.53
CA GLU A 225 -42.99 20.79 46.26
C GLU A 225 -43.26 20.33 44.81
N ASP A 226 -43.68 19.11 44.46
CA ASP A 226 -44.20 17.93 45.17
C ASP A 226 -44.31 16.84 44.09
N GLY A 227 -44.40 15.57 44.50
CA GLY A 227 -44.75 14.51 43.54
C GLY A 227 -44.47 13.09 44.01
N HIS A 228 -45.22 12.66 45.02
CA HIS A 228 -45.62 11.26 45.24
C HIS A 228 -45.90 10.55 43.90
N GLU A 229 -45.63 9.26 43.70
CA GLU A 229 -46.38 8.21 44.38
C GLU A 229 -45.71 6.84 44.21
N ARG A 230 -45.82 6.05 45.29
CA ARG A 230 -45.39 4.65 45.41
C ARG A 230 -46.50 3.75 44.90
N ASP A 231 -46.12 2.54 44.48
CA ASP A 231 -46.72 1.24 44.86
C ASP A 231 -46.40 0.23 43.74
N ARG A 232 -46.25 -1.08 43.93
CA ARG A 232 -46.08 -2.01 45.06
C ARG A 232 -45.90 -3.39 44.40
N GLY A 233 -45.33 -4.32 45.16
CA GLY A 233 -45.62 -5.75 45.03
C GLY A 233 -44.53 -6.54 44.29
N ALA A 234 -43.68 -7.33 44.98
CA ALA A 234 -43.96 -8.67 45.55
C ALA A 234 -43.93 -9.75 44.46
N ALA A 235 -43.36 -10.96 44.61
CA ALA A 235 -42.63 -11.66 45.66
C ALA A 235 -42.13 -13.01 45.07
N GLY A 236 -41.22 -13.71 45.77
CA GLY A 236 -40.96 -15.17 45.63
C GLY A 236 -39.50 -15.51 45.28
N ARG A 237 -38.61 -15.85 46.23
CA ARG A 237 -38.30 -17.19 46.84
C ARG A 237 -37.82 -18.22 45.78
N ALA A 238 -36.78 -19.05 45.94
CA ALA A 238 -35.95 -19.56 47.05
C ALA A 238 -34.55 -19.99 46.48
N GLY A 239 -33.43 -19.96 47.24
CA GLY A 239 -32.83 -21.09 48.00
C GLY A 239 -32.13 -22.10 47.06
N TRP A 240 -30.86 -22.49 47.14
CA TRP A 240 -29.98 -23.08 48.18
C TRP A 240 -28.52 -23.00 47.62
N GLY A 241 -27.38 -23.01 48.32
CA GLY A 241 -26.96 -23.67 49.56
C GLY A 241 -25.63 -24.42 49.33
N VAL A 242 -24.51 -23.77 49.68
CA VAL A 242 -23.25 -24.21 50.35
C VAL A 242 -22.66 -25.61 50.13
N GLY A 243 -21.33 -25.67 49.98
CA GLY A 243 -20.49 -26.86 50.26
C GLY A 243 -18.97 -26.61 50.27
N THR A 244 -18.41 -26.33 51.46
CA THR A 244 -16.98 -26.36 51.88
C THR A 244 -16.45 -27.81 51.98
N GLY A 245 -15.17 -28.21 52.07
CA GLY A 245 -13.86 -27.58 52.30
C GLY A 245 -12.79 -28.67 52.57
N ARG A 246 -11.53 -28.26 52.84
CA ARG A 246 -10.47 -28.88 53.68
C ARG A 246 -9.17 -28.09 53.47
N GLU A 247 -8.70 -27.28 54.41
CA GLU A 247 -7.77 -27.61 55.53
C GLU A 247 -6.42 -28.17 55.05
N GLY A 248 -5.23 -27.67 55.41
CA GLY A 248 -4.82 -26.64 56.36
C GLY A 248 -3.28 -26.53 56.44
N ALA A 249 -2.79 -25.65 57.32
CA ALA A 249 -1.39 -25.39 57.75
C ALA A 249 -0.49 -24.63 56.74
N GLY A 250 0.10 -23.47 57.01
CA GLY A 250 0.40 -22.77 58.26
C GLY A 250 1.92 -22.68 58.44
N TYR A 251 2.52 -21.47 58.33
CA TYR A 251 3.49 -20.90 59.28
C TYR A 251 4.19 -19.64 58.70
N VAL A 252 4.12 -18.56 59.47
CA VAL A 252 4.87 -17.30 59.32
C VAL A 252 5.85 -17.21 60.48
N LYS A 253 7.12 -16.84 60.24
CA LYS A 253 7.99 -16.18 61.23
C LYS A 253 9.01 -15.24 60.53
N ARG A 254 8.94 -13.94 60.85
CA ARG A 254 10.08 -13.00 60.97
C ARG A 254 10.65 -13.13 62.42
N PRO A 255 11.71 -12.43 62.91
CA PRO A 255 12.55 -11.34 62.35
C PRO A 255 14.08 -11.47 62.69
N GLY A 256 14.91 -10.45 62.42
CA GLY A 256 16.15 -10.21 63.19
C GLY A 256 17.35 -9.60 62.42
N ARG A 257 17.87 -8.48 62.91
CA ARG A 257 18.94 -7.61 62.35
C ARG A 257 20.36 -8.17 62.50
N ALA A 258 21.29 -7.76 61.62
CA ALA A 258 22.66 -7.37 62.00
C ALA A 258 23.35 -6.54 60.89
N LEU A 259 24.03 -5.46 61.32
CA LEU A 259 24.85 -4.52 60.55
C LEU A 259 26.23 -5.11 60.22
N ALA A 260 26.78 -4.80 59.05
CA ALA A 260 28.23 -4.65 58.87
C ALA A 260 28.59 -3.82 57.61
N ARG A 261 29.06 -2.60 57.89
CA ARG A 261 30.18 -1.86 57.27
C ARG A 261 30.24 -1.66 55.74
N ALA A 262 30.11 -0.38 55.39
CA ALA A 262 30.62 0.25 54.18
C ALA A 262 32.15 0.27 54.12
N ALA A 263 32.70 0.10 52.90
CA ALA A 263 33.76 0.91 52.28
C ALA A 263 34.39 0.13 51.11
N TRP A 264 34.95 0.87 50.14
CA TRP A 264 35.78 0.46 48.99
C TRP A 264 35.15 0.64 47.58
N LEU A 265 35.40 1.86 47.10
CA LEU A 265 35.84 2.29 45.76
C LEU A 265 34.82 2.61 44.63
N PRO A 266 34.81 3.87 44.15
CA PRO A 266 34.05 4.32 42.99
C PRO A 266 34.83 4.05 41.70
N ALA A 267 34.42 3.04 40.92
CA ALA A 267 35.07 2.76 39.64
C ALA A 267 34.13 2.14 38.58
N LEU A 268 32.85 2.50 38.54
CA LEU A 268 31.92 1.90 37.56
C LEU A 268 30.88 2.86 36.95
N ARG A 269 31.04 4.18 37.08
CA ARG A 269 30.18 5.17 36.38
C ARG A 269 30.62 5.53 34.95
N GLY A 270 31.74 4.97 34.46
CA GLY A 270 32.31 5.32 33.15
C GLY A 270 32.07 4.34 32.00
N ARG A 271 31.38 3.21 32.19
CA ARG A 271 31.34 2.12 31.17
C ARG A 271 29.97 1.60 30.73
N LEU A 272 28.86 2.15 31.23
CA LEU A 272 27.50 1.73 30.81
C LEU A 272 26.70 2.79 30.04
N ALA A 273 27.22 4.01 29.87
CA ALA A 273 26.56 5.08 29.10
C ALA A 273 26.89 5.08 27.59
N ARG A 274 27.69 4.12 27.09
CA ARG A 274 28.10 4.04 25.67
C ARG A 274 27.38 2.95 24.84
N ARG A 275 26.33 2.31 25.36
CA ARG A 275 25.71 1.14 24.70
C ARG A 275 24.33 1.35 24.05
N PHE A 276 23.89 2.59 23.90
CA PHE A 276 22.74 2.94 23.05
C PHE A 276 23.01 4.18 22.19
N ALA A 277 24.14 4.21 21.48
CA ALA A 277 24.18 4.99 20.26
C ALA A 277 23.25 4.26 19.27
N ALA A 278 22.13 4.89 18.91
CA ALA A 278 21.24 4.37 17.89
C ALA A 278 22.08 4.11 16.62
N ALA A 279 22.00 2.89 16.07
CA ALA A 279 22.65 2.59 14.80
C ALA A 279 22.22 3.65 13.76
N PRO A 280 23.15 4.17 12.94
CA PRO A 280 22.82 5.18 11.95
C PRO A 280 21.73 4.63 11.03
N ALA A 281 20.62 5.36 10.91
CA ALA A 281 19.51 4.96 10.05
C ALA A 281 20.01 4.87 8.60
N HIS A 282 19.86 3.69 7.99
CA HIS A 282 20.21 3.51 6.58
C HIS A 282 19.37 4.45 5.70
N PRO A 283 19.96 4.98 4.60
CA PRO A 283 19.19 5.78 3.65
C PRO A 283 18.03 4.95 3.09
N ARG A 284 16.94 5.61 2.71
CA ARG A 284 15.75 4.98 2.14
C ARG A 284 15.60 5.33 0.66
N CYS A 285 15.02 4.41 -0.09
CA CYS A 285 14.63 4.64 -1.45
C CYS A 285 13.34 5.48 -1.49
N LEU A 286 13.39 6.67 -2.07
CA LEU A 286 12.21 7.54 -2.21
C LEU A 286 11.20 7.01 -3.24
N ARG A 287 11.57 5.97 -4.01
CA ARG A 287 10.65 5.31 -4.96
C ARG A 287 9.82 4.21 -4.30
N CYS A 288 10.45 3.35 -3.50
CA CYS A 288 9.81 2.14 -2.97
C CYS A 288 9.78 2.06 -1.43
N GLY A 289 10.36 3.04 -0.72
CA GLY A 289 10.40 3.07 0.75
C GLY A 289 11.38 2.08 1.40
N SER A 290 11.97 1.15 0.64
CA SER A 290 12.93 0.16 1.14
C SER A 290 14.20 0.81 1.66
N ALA A 291 14.81 0.21 2.69
CA ALA A 291 16.15 0.58 3.14
C ALA A 291 17.18 0.27 2.05
N ALA A 292 18.09 1.20 1.79
CA ALA A 292 19.18 1.07 0.84
C ALA A 292 20.47 0.73 1.60
N THR A 293 20.70 -0.56 1.78
CA THR A 293 21.90 -1.12 2.44
C THR A 293 23.07 -1.29 1.48
N GLY A 294 22.80 -1.50 0.19
CA GLY A 294 23.82 -1.71 -0.84
C GLY A 294 24.59 -0.44 -1.21
N ARG A 295 25.90 -0.57 -1.41
CA ARG A 295 26.80 0.48 -1.92
C ARG A 295 27.75 -0.07 -2.97
N THR A 296 28.06 0.75 -3.98
CA THR A 296 29.05 0.42 -5.02
C THR A 296 29.75 1.68 -5.48
N ALA A 297 31.01 1.54 -5.90
CA ALA A 297 31.72 2.59 -6.64
C ALA A 297 30.90 3.04 -7.86
N CYS A 298 30.89 4.34 -8.13
CA CYS A 298 30.06 4.92 -9.18
C CYS A 298 30.78 6.00 -9.97
N ALA A 299 31.11 5.68 -11.22
CA ALA A 299 31.69 6.65 -12.16
C ALA A 299 30.83 7.91 -12.33
N ALA A 300 29.50 7.77 -12.40
CA ALA A 300 28.58 8.89 -12.61
C ALA A 300 28.51 9.94 -11.47
N CYS A 301 29.03 9.65 -10.27
CA CYS A 301 29.13 10.65 -9.21
C CYS A 301 30.51 10.72 -8.55
N GLY A 302 31.43 9.81 -8.90
CA GLY A 302 32.78 9.75 -8.35
C GLY A 302 32.87 9.21 -6.92
N LEU A 303 31.79 8.65 -6.36
CA LEU A 303 31.82 8.07 -5.02
C LEU A 303 32.28 6.61 -5.07
N ALA A 304 33.17 6.23 -4.17
CA ALA A 304 33.55 4.85 -3.85
C ALA A 304 32.37 4.08 -3.24
N GLY A 305 31.47 4.78 -2.52
CA GLY A 305 30.34 4.18 -1.80
C GLY A 305 28.95 4.65 -2.19
N CYS A 306 28.61 4.76 -3.49
CA CYS A 306 27.29 5.24 -3.91
C CYS A 306 26.17 4.26 -3.51
N ALA A 307 25.25 4.71 -2.64
CA ALA A 307 24.14 3.91 -2.16
C ALA A 307 23.12 3.60 -3.26
N TYR A 308 22.57 2.39 -3.26
CA TYR A 308 21.53 1.97 -4.20
C TYR A 308 20.49 1.07 -3.52
N CYS A 309 19.29 1.07 -4.10
CA CYS A 309 18.19 0.24 -3.61
C CYS A 309 18.20 -1.13 -4.29
N GLU A 310 18.30 -2.19 -3.50
CA GLU A 310 18.26 -3.58 -3.99
C GLU A 310 16.86 -3.98 -4.46
N ALA A 311 15.81 -3.51 -3.77
CA ALA A 311 14.42 -3.81 -4.14
C ALA A 311 14.00 -3.29 -5.52
N CYS A 312 14.59 -2.18 -5.99
CA CYS A 312 14.27 -1.58 -7.29
C CYS A 312 15.11 -2.11 -8.45
N LEU A 313 16.07 -3.02 -8.23
CA LEU A 313 17.03 -3.43 -9.28
C LEU A 313 16.36 -3.90 -10.56
N ALA A 314 15.30 -4.70 -10.45
CA ALA A 314 14.53 -5.22 -11.60
C ALA A 314 13.62 -4.17 -12.27
N LEU A 315 13.36 -3.03 -11.61
CA LEU A 315 12.44 -1.98 -12.05
C LEU A 315 13.15 -0.69 -12.49
N GLY A 316 14.49 -0.70 -12.48
CA GLY A 316 15.33 0.48 -12.70
C GLY A 316 16.12 0.83 -11.43
N ARG A 317 17.44 0.78 -11.56
CA ARG A 317 18.39 0.95 -10.46
C ARG A 317 18.26 2.34 -9.82
N SER A 318 17.65 2.40 -8.64
CA SER A 318 17.53 3.63 -7.85
C SER A 318 18.80 3.85 -7.04
N ARG A 319 19.51 4.96 -7.27
CA ARG A 319 20.78 5.33 -6.62
C ARG A 319 20.69 6.68 -5.93
N ALA A 320 21.60 6.92 -4.98
CA ALA A 320 21.76 8.25 -4.38
C ALA A 320 22.18 9.32 -5.40
N CYS A 321 22.82 8.89 -6.49
CA CYS A 321 23.21 9.78 -7.58
C CYS A 321 22.24 9.77 -8.78
N ALA A 322 21.07 9.13 -8.67
CA ALA A 322 20.07 9.08 -9.73
C ALA A 322 18.97 10.11 -9.47
N LEU A 323 18.64 10.91 -10.48
CA LEU A 323 17.60 11.94 -10.38
C LEU A 323 16.21 11.30 -10.37
N LEU A 324 15.43 11.67 -9.36
CA LEU A 324 14.01 11.36 -9.24
C LEU A 324 13.24 12.66 -9.37
N LEU A 325 12.39 12.77 -10.40
CA LEU A 325 11.52 13.91 -10.62
C LEU A 325 10.12 13.60 -10.10
N ARG A 326 9.60 14.48 -9.24
CA ARG A 326 8.22 14.42 -8.75
C ARG A 326 7.46 15.66 -9.19
N GLY A 327 6.30 15.47 -9.82
CA GLY A 327 5.40 16.58 -10.11
C GLY A 327 4.79 17.17 -8.83
N ALA A 328 4.61 18.49 -8.80
CA ALA A 328 3.88 19.14 -7.71
C ALA A 328 2.45 18.58 -7.61
N ALA A 329 2.04 18.26 -6.38
CA ALA A 329 0.70 17.80 -6.09
C ALA A 329 -0.27 18.98 -6.07
N LEU A 330 -1.40 18.84 -6.75
CA LEU A 330 -2.52 19.74 -6.54
C LEU A 330 -3.26 19.34 -5.25
N PRO A 331 -3.87 20.30 -4.53
CA PRO A 331 -4.72 19.99 -3.40
C PRO A 331 -5.78 18.93 -3.76
N ALA A 332 -6.12 18.08 -2.79
CA ALA A 332 -7.17 17.09 -3.00
C ALA A 332 -8.52 17.79 -3.20
N VAL A 333 -9.30 17.32 -4.19
CA VAL A 333 -10.67 17.80 -4.35
C VAL A 333 -11.53 17.29 -3.19
N ARG A 334 -12.53 18.09 -2.82
CA ARG A 334 -13.56 17.63 -1.88
C ARG A 334 -14.65 16.96 -2.69
N GLY A 335 -14.87 15.67 -2.44
CA GLY A 335 -16.04 14.99 -2.98
C GLY A 335 -17.32 15.59 -2.41
N THR A 336 -18.30 15.88 -3.26
CA THR A 336 -19.66 16.21 -2.80
C THR A 336 -20.41 14.90 -2.58
N ALA A 337 -20.41 14.40 -1.35
CA ALA A 337 -21.17 13.21 -1.01
C ALA A 337 -22.64 13.58 -0.71
N ALA A 338 -23.42 13.76 -1.76
CA ALA A 338 -24.87 13.84 -1.65
C ALA A 338 -25.50 12.85 -2.63
N MET A 339 -25.40 11.55 -2.32
CA MET A 339 -26.30 10.55 -2.89
C MET A 339 -26.87 9.68 -1.77
N ASP A 340 -28.20 9.72 -1.63
CA ASP A 340 -28.96 8.80 -0.79
C ASP A 340 -28.72 7.35 -1.26
N PRO A 341 -28.47 6.39 -0.35
CA PRO A 341 -28.44 4.95 -0.65
C PRO A 341 -29.55 4.46 -1.60
N ALA A 342 -30.76 5.01 -1.55
CA ALA A 342 -31.83 4.64 -2.49
C ALA A 342 -31.52 5.05 -3.94
N GLY A 343 -30.96 6.24 -4.15
CA GLY A 343 -30.50 6.71 -5.47
C GLY A 343 -29.35 5.87 -6.03
N LEU A 344 -28.44 5.41 -5.16
CA LEU A 344 -27.35 4.50 -5.54
C LEU A 344 -27.86 3.14 -6.04
N ARG A 345 -28.89 2.59 -5.39
CA ARG A 345 -29.52 1.32 -5.81
C ARG A 345 -30.12 1.43 -7.19
N HIS A 346 -30.84 2.52 -7.46
CA HIS A 346 -31.51 2.72 -8.74
C HIS A 346 -30.51 2.94 -9.89
N ARG A 347 -29.53 3.82 -9.68
CA ARG A 347 -28.55 4.18 -10.73
C ARG A 347 -27.59 3.05 -11.07
N TRP A 348 -27.05 2.38 -10.05
CA TRP A 348 -25.97 1.39 -10.21
C TRP A 348 -26.43 -0.06 -10.04
N GLY A 349 -27.74 -0.29 -9.86
CA GLY A 349 -28.30 -1.64 -9.71
C GLY A 349 -27.83 -2.38 -8.46
N LEU A 350 -27.47 -1.66 -7.39
CA LEU A 350 -26.89 -2.25 -6.18
C LEU A 350 -27.94 -3.00 -5.34
N SER A 351 -27.54 -4.14 -4.78
CA SER A 351 -28.30 -4.80 -3.71
C SER A 351 -28.31 -3.95 -2.43
N ALA A 352 -29.24 -4.24 -1.51
CA ALA A 352 -29.35 -3.50 -0.24
C ALA A 352 -28.03 -3.49 0.55
N ALA A 353 -27.35 -4.64 0.66
CA ALA A 353 -26.08 -4.74 1.36
C ALA A 353 -24.94 -3.97 0.65
N GLN A 354 -24.93 -3.97 -0.68
CA GLN A 354 -23.95 -3.19 -1.46
C GLN A 354 -24.19 -1.69 -1.32
N ALA A 355 -25.44 -1.25 -1.38
CA ALA A 355 -25.79 0.17 -1.27
C ALA A 355 -25.54 0.74 0.12
N GLU A 356 -25.82 -0.02 1.18
CA GLU A 356 -25.47 0.38 2.56
C GLU A 356 -23.95 0.56 2.71
N ALA A 357 -23.16 -0.38 2.18
CA ALA A 357 -21.71 -0.30 2.25
C ALA A 357 -21.13 0.83 1.38
N ALA A 358 -21.66 1.05 0.18
CA ALA A 358 -21.29 2.17 -0.68
C ALA A 358 -21.65 3.51 -0.03
N GLY A 359 -22.83 3.60 0.61
CA GLY A 359 -23.26 4.78 1.37
C GLY A 359 -22.33 5.08 2.55
N ALA A 360 -21.94 4.06 3.32
CA ALA A 360 -20.97 4.23 4.40
C ALA A 360 -19.60 4.71 3.89
N ALA A 361 -19.13 4.16 2.77
CA ALA A 361 -17.88 4.61 2.15
C ALA A 361 -18.00 6.03 1.57
N LEU A 362 -19.14 6.42 1.01
CA LEU A 362 -19.40 7.80 0.58
C LEU A 362 -19.44 8.77 1.76
N GLY A 363 -20.03 8.37 2.90
CA GLY A 363 -19.98 9.14 4.15
C GLY A 363 -18.53 9.39 4.59
N PHE A 364 -17.70 8.35 4.56
CA PHE A 364 -16.25 8.48 4.81
C PHE A 364 -15.52 9.38 3.80
N LEU A 365 -15.98 9.44 2.54
CA LEU A 365 -15.44 10.38 1.56
C LEU A 365 -15.85 11.84 1.82
N ALA A 366 -16.99 12.05 2.50
CA ALA A 366 -17.56 13.36 2.81
C ALA A 366 -16.92 14.04 4.02
N GLU A 367 -16.45 13.24 4.99
CA GLU A 367 -15.97 13.74 6.27
C GLU A 367 -14.75 14.68 6.10
N PRO A 368 -14.74 15.85 6.77
CA PRO A 368 -13.61 16.76 6.73
C PRO A 368 -12.37 16.08 7.32
N ARG A 369 -11.36 15.85 6.48
CA ARG A 369 -10.10 15.29 6.92
C ARG A 369 -9.29 16.37 7.61
N ALA A 370 -9.16 16.29 8.93
CA ALA A 370 -8.07 16.96 9.62
C ALA A 370 -6.79 16.35 9.05
N GLY A 371 -6.01 17.14 8.30
CA GLY A 371 -4.76 16.67 7.68
C GLY A 371 -4.02 15.79 8.67
N SER A 372 -3.92 14.50 8.37
CA SER A 372 -3.48 13.49 9.33
C SER A 372 -2.18 13.98 9.95
N ALA A 373 -2.16 14.20 11.28
CA ALA A 373 -0.94 14.60 12.00
C ALA A 373 0.22 13.62 11.78
N ALA A 374 -0.07 12.41 11.27
CA ALA A 374 0.85 11.32 10.97
C ALA A 374 1.23 11.16 9.48
N GLY A 375 0.84 12.08 8.58
CA GLY A 375 1.27 12.06 7.18
C GLY A 375 0.82 10.85 6.32
N ARG A 376 -0.20 10.08 6.77
CA ARG A 376 -0.74 8.91 6.04
C ARG A 376 -2.22 9.12 5.71
N PRO A 377 -2.69 8.68 4.53
CA PRO A 377 -4.09 8.85 4.18
C PRO A 377 -4.99 8.06 5.12
N GLU A 378 -6.17 8.60 5.42
CA GLU A 378 -7.18 7.86 6.18
C GLU A 378 -7.68 6.67 5.36
N ARG A 379 -7.97 5.57 6.06
CA ARG A 379 -8.21 4.26 5.44
C ARG A 379 -9.62 3.78 5.75
N PHE A 380 -10.28 3.25 4.73
CA PHE A 380 -11.59 2.60 4.86
C PHE A 380 -11.55 1.18 4.28
N LEU A 381 -12.14 0.21 4.97
CA LEU A 381 -12.21 -1.17 4.50
C LEU A 381 -13.64 -1.55 4.05
N LEU A 382 -13.79 -1.84 2.77
CA LEU A 382 -14.94 -2.56 2.23
C LEU A 382 -14.69 -4.08 2.34
N TRP A 383 -15.20 -4.67 3.42
CA TRP A 383 -15.11 -6.11 3.67
C TRP A 383 -16.29 -6.84 3.03
N ALA A 384 -16.12 -7.24 1.78
CA ALA A 384 -17.18 -7.83 0.96
C ALA A 384 -16.89 -9.28 0.61
N VAL A 385 -17.84 -10.18 0.85
CA VAL A 385 -17.67 -11.62 0.60
C VAL A 385 -17.42 -11.92 -0.88
N THR A 386 -16.88 -13.10 -1.17
CA THR A 386 -16.71 -13.55 -2.55
C THR A 386 -18.06 -13.64 -3.27
N GLY A 387 -18.15 -13.04 -4.46
CA GLY A 387 -19.41 -12.93 -5.19
C GLY A 387 -20.36 -11.84 -4.68
N ALA A 388 -19.90 -10.89 -3.87
CA ALA A 388 -20.69 -9.74 -3.42
C ALA A 388 -20.92 -8.65 -4.49
N GLY A 389 -20.28 -8.74 -5.66
CA GLY A 389 -20.30 -7.65 -6.65
C GLY A 389 -19.43 -6.47 -6.23
N LYS A 390 -18.16 -6.76 -5.86
CA LYS A 390 -17.17 -5.80 -5.36
C LYS A 390 -16.93 -4.64 -6.34
N THR A 391 -16.96 -4.93 -7.63
CA THR A 391 -16.75 -3.94 -8.70
C THR A 391 -17.85 -2.89 -8.73
N GLU A 392 -19.12 -3.30 -8.70
CA GLU A 392 -20.26 -2.38 -8.75
C GLU A 392 -20.31 -1.48 -7.52
N MET A 393 -19.87 -2.00 -6.36
CA MET A 393 -19.83 -1.23 -5.10
C MET A 393 -18.92 0.00 -5.15
N ILE A 394 -17.90 0.00 -6.02
CA ILE A 394 -16.97 1.13 -6.11
C ILE A 394 -17.43 2.21 -7.10
N PHE A 395 -18.40 1.91 -7.99
CA PHE A 395 -18.85 2.88 -9.00
C PHE A 395 -19.40 4.18 -8.40
N PRO A 396 -20.24 4.15 -7.34
CA PRO A 396 -20.65 5.38 -6.66
C PRO A 396 -19.49 6.24 -6.14
N LEU A 397 -18.42 5.60 -5.66
CA LEU A 397 -17.26 6.27 -5.08
C LEU A 397 -16.42 6.94 -6.18
N LEU A 398 -16.23 6.23 -7.29
CA LEU A 398 -15.56 6.77 -8.48
C LEU A 398 -16.36 7.96 -9.03
N GLU A 399 -17.67 7.80 -9.18
CA GLU A 399 -18.57 8.85 -9.67
C GLU A 399 -18.51 10.12 -8.81
N ALA A 400 -18.59 9.99 -7.48
CA ALA A 400 -18.55 11.14 -6.58
C ALA A 400 -17.23 11.95 -6.72
N VAL A 401 -16.10 11.26 -6.87
CA VAL A 401 -14.79 11.91 -7.00
C VAL A 401 -14.60 12.52 -8.39
N LEU A 402 -15.05 11.83 -9.43
CA LEU A 402 -14.97 12.31 -10.82
C LEU A 402 -15.95 13.49 -11.05
N ALA A 403 -17.15 13.46 -10.48
CA ALA A 403 -18.07 14.59 -10.54
C ALA A 403 -17.51 15.85 -9.87
N ALA A 404 -16.70 15.69 -8.81
CA ALA A 404 -16.03 16.79 -8.12
C ALA A 404 -14.77 17.32 -8.84
N GLY A 405 -14.50 16.91 -10.07
CA GLY A 405 -13.28 17.32 -10.80
C GLY A 405 -12.02 16.54 -10.42
N GLY A 406 -12.13 15.55 -9.53
CA GLY A 406 -11.00 14.77 -9.01
C GLY A 406 -10.48 13.69 -9.94
N ARG A 407 -9.48 12.95 -9.45
CA ARG A 407 -8.86 11.77 -10.07
C ARG A 407 -8.98 10.56 -9.16
N ALA A 408 -9.30 9.40 -9.73
CA ALA A 408 -9.44 8.15 -9.00
C ALA A 408 -8.56 7.05 -9.58
N LEU A 409 -8.06 6.17 -8.71
CA LEU A 409 -7.27 5.00 -9.05
C LEU A 409 -7.95 3.74 -8.51
N VAL A 410 -8.09 2.73 -9.36
CA VAL A 410 -8.37 1.36 -8.96
C VAL A 410 -7.13 0.53 -9.25
N ALA A 411 -6.57 -0.11 -8.22
CA ALA A 411 -5.39 -0.95 -8.36
C ALA A 411 -5.69 -2.39 -7.94
N THR A 412 -5.15 -3.35 -8.68
CA THR A 412 -5.25 -4.78 -8.40
C THR A 412 -3.90 -5.45 -8.68
N PRO A 413 -3.45 -6.45 -7.92
CA PRO A 413 -2.14 -7.06 -8.12
C PRO A 413 -1.99 -7.81 -9.45
N ARG A 414 -3.08 -8.20 -10.11
CA ARG A 414 -3.05 -9.12 -11.25
C ARG A 414 -3.46 -8.46 -12.57
N ARG A 415 -2.73 -8.78 -13.65
CA ARG A 415 -2.95 -8.25 -15.01
C ARG A 415 -4.28 -8.72 -15.62
N ASP A 416 -4.65 -9.97 -15.42
CA ASP A 416 -5.91 -10.54 -15.92
C ASP A 416 -7.14 -9.81 -15.35
N VAL A 417 -7.10 -9.45 -14.06
CA VAL A 417 -8.16 -8.65 -13.42
C VAL A 417 -8.24 -7.24 -14.02
N VAL A 418 -7.11 -6.60 -14.30
CA VAL A 418 -7.07 -5.30 -15.00
C VAL A 418 -7.75 -5.40 -16.37
N LEU A 419 -7.41 -6.42 -17.16
CA LEU A 419 -7.98 -6.61 -18.50
C LEU A 419 -9.47 -6.97 -18.46
N GLU A 420 -9.94 -7.69 -17.44
CA GLU A 420 -11.37 -7.95 -17.23
C GLU A 420 -12.14 -6.69 -16.80
N LEU A 421 -11.54 -5.86 -15.94
CA LEU A 421 -12.20 -4.71 -15.35
C LEU A 421 -12.21 -3.49 -16.29
N ALA A 422 -11.20 -3.33 -17.15
CA ALA A 422 -11.10 -2.23 -18.10
C ALA A 422 -12.38 -2.02 -18.97
N PRO A 423 -12.90 -3.02 -19.69
CA PRO A 423 -14.11 -2.84 -20.50
C PRO A 423 -15.36 -2.56 -19.64
N ARG A 424 -15.41 -3.09 -18.41
CA ARG A 424 -16.52 -2.83 -17.48
C ARG A 424 -16.52 -1.39 -16.99
N LEU A 425 -15.35 -0.84 -16.66
CA LEU A 425 -15.21 0.57 -16.29
C LEU A 425 -15.50 1.49 -17.48
N ALA A 426 -15.01 1.17 -18.68
CA ALA A 426 -15.31 1.95 -19.88
C ALA A 426 -16.81 2.03 -20.18
N LYS A 427 -17.54 0.93 -19.97
CA LYS A 427 -19.00 0.91 -20.09
C LYS A 427 -19.70 1.72 -19.00
N ALA A 428 -19.19 1.67 -17.76
CA ALA A 428 -19.77 2.38 -16.63
C ALA A 428 -19.49 3.90 -16.66
N PHE A 429 -18.35 4.31 -17.22
CA PHE A 429 -17.90 5.71 -17.27
C PHE A 429 -17.52 6.10 -18.71
N PRO A 430 -18.48 6.16 -19.65
CA PRO A 430 -18.18 6.38 -21.07
C PRO A 430 -17.64 7.78 -21.37
N ALA A 431 -17.91 8.76 -20.51
CA ALA A 431 -17.44 10.14 -20.67
C ALA A 431 -16.02 10.38 -20.11
N GLU A 432 -15.43 9.40 -19.43
CA GLU A 432 -14.17 9.57 -18.70
C GLU A 432 -12.99 8.96 -19.46
N SER A 433 -11.84 9.62 -19.41
CA SER A 433 -10.59 9.06 -19.91
C SER A 433 -10.02 8.05 -18.89
N ILE A 434 -9.94 6.79 -19.32
CA ILE A 434 -9.44 5.67 -18.49
C ILE A 434 -8.04 5.27 -18.93
N ALA A 435 -7.06 5.40 -18.04
CA ALA A 435 -5.71 4.89 -18.27
C ALA A 435 -5.58 3.45 -17.74
N VAL A 436 -5.25 2.48 -18.61
CA VAL A 436 -5.15 1.05 -18.24
C VAL A 436 -3.69 0.60 -18.17
N LEU A 437 -3.15 0.45 -16.97
CA LEU A 437 -1.71 0.34 -16.73
C LEU A 437 -1.31 -1.05 -16.23
N TYR A 438 -0.48 -1.77 -16.99
CA TYR A 438 0.10 -3.04 -16.57
C TYR A 438 1.43 -3.30 -17.29
N GLY A 439 2.17 -4.34 -16.90
CA GLY A 439 3.43 -4.70 -17.57
C GLY A 439 3.21 -4.97 -19.07
N GLY A 440 3.73 -4.07 -19.92
CA GLY A 440 3.55 -4.12 -21.38
C GLY A 440 2.32 -3.39 -21.94
N SER A 441 1.60 -2.59 -21.13
CA SER A 441 0.48 -1.77 -21.62
C SER A 441 0.96 -0.64 -22.54
N ARG A 442 0.24 -0.39 -23.65
CA ARG A 442 0.47 0.77 -24.54
C ARG A 442 0.15 2.10 -23.85
N ASP A 443 -0.73 2.07 -22.85
CA ASP A 443 -1.16 3.24 -22.08
C ASP A 443 -0.12 3.70 -21.05
N ARG A 444 1.14 3.26 -21.14
CA ARG A 444 2.20 3.54 -20.16
C ARG A 444 2.28 5.03 -19.78
N TRP A 445 2.08 5.92 -20.75
CA TRP A 445 2.10 7.38 -20.57
C TRP A 445 0.72 8.03 -20.72
N ALA A 446 -0.35 7.25 -20.81
CA ALA A 446 -1.70 7.78 -20.90
C ALA A 446 -2.01 8.66 -19.69
N GLU A 447 -2.81 9.68 -19.94
CA GLU A 447 -3.38 10.55 -18.92
C GLU A 447 -4.87 10.23 -18.81
N GLY A 448 -5.31 9.98 -17.59
CA GLY A 448 -6.71 9.67 -17.28
C GLY A 448 -7.10 10.28 -15.95
N ARG A 449 -8.36 10.71 -15.86
CA ARG A 449 -8.98 11.07 -14.58
C ARG A 449 -9.30 9.81 -13.78
N LEU A 450 -9.62 8.72 -14.48
CA LEU A 450 -9.71 7.38 -13.92
C LEU A 450 -8.50 6.55 -14.37
N ALA A 451 -7.83 5.89 -13.43
CA ALA A 451 -6.76 4.94 -13.72
C ALA A 451 -7.12 3.55 -13.20
N LEU A 452 -6.85 2.53 -14.00
CA LEU A 452 -6.93 1.13 -13.61
C LEU A 452 -5.53 0.52 -13.78
N ALA A 453 -4.93 0.03 -12.71
CA ALA A 453 -3.52 -0.34 -12.74
C ALA A 453 -3.17 -1.64 -12.00
N THR A 454 -2.08 -2.29 -12.41
CA THR A 454 -1.42 -3.26 -11.52
C THR A 454 -0.70 -2.55 -10.39
N THR A 455 -0.64 -3.15 -9.19
CA THR A 455 -0.06 -2.53 -7.98
C THR A 455 1.36 -2.01 -8.17
N HIS A 456 2.20 -2.69 -8.96
CA HIS A 456 3.56 -2.23 -9.28
C HIS A 456 3.61 -0.93 -10.08
N GLN A 457 2.57 -0.61 -10.86
CA GLN A 457 2.53 0.65 -11.62
C GLN A 457 2.40 1.87 -10.70
N LEU A 458 1.99 1.68 -9.45
CA LEU A 458 1.81 2.77 -8.49
C LEU A 458 3.14 3.44 -8.13
N LEU A 459 4.28 2.76 -8.32
CA LEU A 459 5.63 3.33 -8.14
C LEU A 459 5.92 4.53 -9.03
N ARG A 460 5.10 4.77 -10.07
CA ARG A 460 5.24 5.88 -11.02
C ARG A 460 4.37 7.08 -10.66
N PHE A 461 3.55 6.97 -9.60
CA PHE A 461 2.66 8.01 -9.14
C PHE A 461 3.09 8.52 -7.77
N TYR A 462 2.91 9.82 -7.56
CA TYR A 462 3.13 10.46 -6.27
C TYR A 462 2.09 11.57 -6.12
N GLN A 463 1.25 11.45 -5.09
CA GLN A 463 0.20 12.39 -4.74
C GLN A 463 -0.67 12.78 -5.95
N CYS A 464 -1.12 11.76 -6.68
CA CYS A 464 -1.80 11.91 -7.97
C CYS A 464 -3.32 11.86 -7.84
N PHE A 465 -3.82 11.00 -6.95
CA PHE A 465 -5.21 10.60 -6.90
C PHE A 465 -5.90 11.07 -5.62
N ASP A 466 -7.12 11.56 -5.78
CA ASP A 466 -8.02 11.97 -4.69
C ASP A 466 -8.68 10.75 -4.03
N LEU A 467 -8.80 9.65 -4.78
CA LEU A 467 -9.27 8.35 -4.30
C LEU A 467 -8.37 7.23 -4.82
N VAL A 468 -7.84 6.42 -3.92
CA VAL A 468 -7.11 5.19 -4.24
C VAL A 468 -7.89 3.99 -3.69
N ILE A 469 -8.27 3.08 -4.58
CA ILE A 469 -8.93 1.82 -4.23
C ILE A 469 -7.96 0.66 -4.52
N ILE A 470 -7.65 -0.14 -3.51
CA ILE A 470 -6.89 -1.38 -3.67
C ILE A 470 -7.86 -2.57 -3.62
N ASP A 471 -8.12 -3.18 -4.78
CA ASP A 471 -8.82 -4.46 -4.86
C ASP A 471 -7.82 -5.61 -4.70
N GLU A 472 -8.34 -6.72 -4.19
CA GLU A 472 -7.57 -7.92 -3.92
C GLU A 472 -6.33 -7.69 -3.03
N LEU A 473 -6.51 -6.89 -1.98
CA LEU A 473 -5.50 -6.59 -0.95
C LEU A 473 -4.71 -7.82 -0.47
N ASP A 474 -5.38 -8.97 -0.39
CA ASP A 474 -4.85 -10.23 0.13
C ASP A 474 -4.14 -11.08 -0.94
N ALA A 475 -4.12 -10.65 -2.19
CA ALA A 475 -3.41 -11.35 -3.25
C ALA A 475 -1.94 -10.96 -3.32
N PHE A 476 -1.09 -11.96 -3.52
CA PHE A 476 0.29 -11.75 -3.96
C PHE A 476 0.32 -11.00 -5.30
N PRO A 477 1.24 -10.04 -5.50
CA PRO A 477 2.37 -9.66 -4.64
C PRO A 477 2.06 -8.54 -3.64
N PHE A 478 0.86 -7.97 -3.62
CA PHE A 478 0.56 -6.84 -2.73
C PHE A 478 0.62 -7.23 -1.25
N HIS A 479 0.04 -8.38 -0.91
CA HIS A 479 0.08 -8.87 0.46
C HIS A 479 1.52 -9.19 0.88
N ASN A 480 1.93 -8.65 2.04
CA ASN A 480 3.28 -8.73 2.60
C ASN A 480 4.39 -8.02 1.81
N ASP A 481 4.05 -7.06 0.95
CA ASP A 481 5.04 -6.23 0.25
C ASP A 481 4.97 -4.77 0.75
N PRO A 482 5.91 -4.35 1.63
CA PRO A 482 5.99 -2.98 2.12
C PRO A 482 6.22 -1.95 1.01
N MET A 483 6.90 -2.31 -0.08
CA MET A 483 7.12 -1.41 -1.21
C MET A 483 5.81 -1.08 -1.91
N LEU A 484 4.96 -2.08 -2.14
CA LEU A 484 3.67 -1.85 -2.79
C LEU A 484 2.70 -1.08 -1.89
N ALA A 485 2.75 -1.31 -0.57
CA ALA A 485 2.02 -0.50 0.39
C ALA A 485 2.50 0.97 0.37
N PHE A 486 3.82 1.20 0.39
CA PHE A 486 4.42 2.53 0.28
C PHE A 486 4.02 3.24 -1.01
N ALA A 487 4.12 2.56 -2.16
CA ALA A 487 3.75 3.10 -3.45
C ALA A 487 2.25 3.45 -3.52
N ALA A 488 1.40 2.60 -2.95
CA ALA A 488 -0.03 2.84 -2.93
C ALA A 488 -0.41 4.06 -2.09
N GLU A 489 0.11 4.15 -0.87
CA GLU A 489 -0.10 5.31 0.01
C GLU A 489 0.47 6.59 -0.63
N GLY A 490 1.67 6.51 -1.20
CA GLY A 490 2.33 7.63 -1.87
C GLY A 490 1.60 8.11 -3.13
N ALA A 491 0.84 7.26 -3.81
CA ALA A 491 0.03 7.66 -4.96
C ALA A 491 -1.21 8.50 -4.57
N CYS A 492 -1.66 8.40 -3.32
CA CYS A 492 -2.78 9.17 -2.78
C CYS A 492 -2.33 10.60 -2.42
N LYS A 493 -3.15 11.59 -2.76
CA LYS A 493 -2.89 12.99 -2.37
C LYS A 493 -2.98 13.17 -0.84
N PRO A 494 -2.28 14.16 -0.27
CA PRO A 494 -2.56 14.62 1.09
C PRO A 494 -4.03 15.06 1.18
N GLY A 495 -4.75 14.53 2.17
CA GLY A 495 -6.20 14.75 2.29
C GLY A 495 -7.05 13.96 1.30
N GLY A 496 -6.46 13.07 0.49
CA GLY A 496 -7.17 12.09 -0.34
C GLY A 496 -7.72 10.90 0.46
N ALA A 497 -8.49 10.06 -0.20
CA ALA A 497 -9.15 8.90 0.39
C ALA A 497 -8.46 7.59 -0.01
N PHE A 498 -8.34 6.67 0.94
CA PHE A 498 -7.78 5.36 0.69
C PHE A 498 -8.76 4.24 1.06
N ILE A 499 -9.13 3.40 0.10
CA ILE A 499 -10.13 2.35 0.27
C ILE A 499 -9.51 0.98 -0.03
N TYR A 500 -9.62 0.06 0.92
CA TYR A 500 -9.31 -1.35 0.73
C TYR A 500 -10.57 -2.12 0.38
N LEU A 501 -10.48 -3.00 -0.61
CA LEU A 501 -11.57 -3.88 -1.04
C LEU A 501 -11.10 -5.34 -0.98
N SER A 502 -11.63 -6.10 -0.02
CA SER A 502 -11.23 -7.51 0.14
C SER A 502 -12.33 -8.36 0.77
N ALA A 503 -12.34 -9.64 0.42
CA ALA A 503 -13.16 -10.66 1.09
C ALA A 503 -12.46 -11.25 2.32
N THR A 504 -11.15 -11.14 2.37
CA THR A 504 -10.24 -11.86 3.25
C THR A 504 -9.17 -10.90 3.75
N PRO A 505 -9.56 -9.83 4.47
CA PRO A 505 -8.60 -8.85 4.98
C PRO A 505 -7.59 -9.52 5.94
N PRO A 506 -6.32 -9.06 5.96
CA PRO A 506 -5.30 -9.60 6.86
C PRO A 506 -5.71 -9.54 8.33
N GLN A 507 -5.18 -10.45 9.16
CA GLN A 507 -5.54 -10.52 10.58
C GLN A 507 -5.23 -9.22 11.36
N THR A 508 -4.19 -8.49 10.97
CA THR A 508 -3.83 -7.18 11.54
C THR A 508 -4.97 -6.19 11.36
N MET A 509 -5.47 -6.03 10.13
CA MET A 509 -6.62 -5.19 9.81
C MET A 509 -7.90 -5.67 10.50
N GLN A 510 -8.13 -6.98 10.58
CA GLN A 510 -9.27 -7.51 11.34
C GLN A 510 -9.20 -7.16 12.84
N ARG A 511 -8.00 -7.02 13.41
CA ARG A 511 -7.82 -6.55 14.81
C ARG A 511 -8.07 -5.05 14.91
N GLU A 512 -7.62 -4.25 13.95
CA GLU A 512 -7.89 -2.80 13.91
C GLU A 512 -9.39 -2.51 13.83
N VAL A 513 -10.10 -3.23 12.96
CA VAL A 513 -11.57 -3.19 12.85
C VAL A 513 -12.24 -3.50 14.18
N ARG A 514 -11.82 -4.59 14.86
CA ARG A 514 -12.37 -4.96 16.17
C ARG A 514 -12.07 -3.94 17.27
N ARG A 515 -10.97 -3.19 17.13
CA ARG A 515 -10.57 -2.13 18.06
C ARG A 515 -11.16 -0.76 17.72
N GLY A 516 -11.97 -0.65 16.66
CA GLY A 516 -12.52 0.63 16.19
C GLY A 516 -11.47 1.59 15.61
N ARG A 517 -10.29 1.10 15.20
CA ARG A 517 -9.21 1.92 14.64
C ARG A 517 -9.21 2.01 13.11
N LEU A 518 -10.02 1.18 12.44
CA LEU A 518 -10.15 1.17 10.99
C LEU A 518 -11.64 1.26 10.63
N ASN A 519 -12.00 2.34 9.95
CA ASN A 519 -13.35 2.53 9.40
C ASN A 519 -13.65 1.43 8.39
N HIS A 520 -14.86 0.87 8.43
CA HIS A 520 -15.19 -0.27 7.58
C HIS A 520 -16.69 -0.42 7.35
N ALA A 521 -17.04 -1.08 6.24
CA ALA A 521 -18.37 -1.62 5.99
C ALA A 521 -18.27 -3.09 5.59
N ARG A 522 -19.19 -3.92 6.10
CA ARG A 522 -19.25 -5.35 5.78
C ARG A 522 -20.39 -5.62 4.81
N VAL A 523 -20.08 -6.34 3.73
CA VAL A 523 -21.07 -6.89 2.80
C VAL A 523 -21.07 -8.41 2.95
N PRO A 524 -21.94 -8.96 3.83
CA PRO A 524 -21.86 -10.35 4.27
C PRO A 524 -22.56 -11.34 3.32
N VAL A 525 -23.16 -10.86 2.24
CA VAL A 525 -24.00 -11.63 1.33
C VAL A 525 -23.56 -11.43 -0.12
N ARG A 526 -23.86 -12.39 -0.97
CA ARG A 526 -23.69 -12.26 -2.43
C ARG A 526 -24.77 -11.37 -3.03
N PHE A 527 -24.50 -10.81 -4.21
CA PHE A 527 -25.46 -9.91 -4.89
C PHE A 527 -26.85 -10.55 -5.09
N HIS A 528 -26.91 -11.88 -5.21
CA HIS A 528 -28.15 -12.64 -5.39
C HIS A 528 -28.88 -12.99 -4.07
N GLY A 529 -28.36 -12.63 -2.89
CA GLY A 529 -29.07 -12.78 -1.62
C GLY A 529 -29.13 -14.20 -1.03
N PHE A 530 -28.23 -15.10 -1.44
CA PHE A 530 -28.13 -16.46 -0.88
C PHE A 530 -26.89 -16.61 0.02
N PRO A 531 -26.92 -17.51 1.01
CA PRO A 531 -25.80 -17.71 1.93
C PRO A 531 -24.59 -18.30 1.20
N LEU A 532 -23.40 -18.03 1.73
CA LEU A 532 -22.15 -18.63 1.27
C LEU A 532 -22.13 -20.13 1.62
N PRO A 533 -21.66 -21.00 0.71
CA PRO A 533 -21.56 -22.43 0.99
C PRO A 533 -20.48 -22.68 2.04
N VAL A 534 -20.88 -23.33 3.14
CA VAL A 534 -19.96 -23.71 4.21
C VAL A 534 -19.24 -25.01 3.82
N PRO A 535 -17.90 -25.04 3.80
CA PRO A 535 -17.14 -26.23 3.44
C PRO A 535 -17.46 -27.45 4.32
N LYS A 536 -17.64 -28.61 3.70
CA LYS A 536 -17.76 -29.92 4.38
C LYS A 536 -16.41 -30.63 4.40
N HIS A 537 -16.11 -31.35 5.49
CA HIS A 537 -14.90 -32.16 5.57
C HIS A 537 -15.07 -33.47 4.80
N LEU A 538 -14.07 -33.84 4.01
CA LEU A 538 -13.92 -35.18 3.48
C LEU A 538 -12.60 -35.76 3.98
N LYS A 539 -12.68 -36.70 4.93
CA LYS A 539 -11.48 -37.36 5.45
C LYS A 539 -10.86 -38.25 4.37
N MET A 540 -9.63 -37.96 3.96
CA MET A 540 -8.87 -38.78 3.01
C MET A 540 -7.36 -38.80 3.30
N PRO A 541 -6.61 -39.81 2.80
CA PRO A 541 -5.14 -39.77 2.74
C PRO A 541 -4.66 -38.57 1.93
N SER A 542 -3.37 -38.24 2.04
CA SER A 542 -2.80 -37.17 1.22
C SER A 542 -2.88 -37.53 -0.27
N VAL A 543 -2.97 -36.52 -1.15
CA VAL A 543 -2.89 -36.75 -2.60
C VAL A 543 -1.60 -37.49 -2.94
N GLY A 544 -0.48 -37.15 -2.29
CA GLY A 544 0.79 -37.87 -2.44
C GLY A 544 0.67 -39.37 -2.19
N ASP A 545 -0.02 -39.78 -1.12
CA ASP A 545 -0.25 -41.19 -0.80
C ASP A 545 -1.18 -41.87 -1.82
N CYS A 546 -2.22 -41.16 -2.27
CA CYS A 546 -3.13 -41.64 -3.32
C CYS A 546 -2.40 -41.87 -4.64
N LEU A 547 -1.52 -40.94 -5.02
CA LEU A 547 -0.69 -41.04 -6.24
C LEU A 547 0.29 -42.22 -6.14
N LYS A 548 0.96 -42.42 -4.99
CA LYS A 548 1.87 -43.56 -4.76
C LYS A 548 1.15 -44.91 -4.88
N ARG A 549 -0.07 -45.00 -4.37
CA ARG A 549 -0.90 -46.22 -4.42
C ARG A 549 -1.62 -46.40 -5.76
N GLY A 550 -1.59 -45.39 -6.63
CA GLY A 550 -2.30 -45.39 -7.91
C GLY A 550 -3.81 -45.52 -7.79
N ARG A 551 -4.43 -45.10 -6.66
CA ARG A 551 -5.88 -45.22 -6.42
C ARG A 551 -6.41 -44.02 -5.63
N LEU A 552 -7.58 -43.52 -6.05
CA LEU A 552 -8.31 -42.47 -5.34
C LEU A 552 -9.29 -43.05 -4.32
N PRO A 553 -9.56 -42.36 -3.19
CA PRO A 553 -10.54 -42.83 -2.22
C PRO A 553 -11.95 -42.87 -2.80
N ILE A 554 -12.69 -43.95 -2.53
CA ILE A 554 -14.07 -44.14 -3.03
C ILE A 554 -14.97 -42.96 -2.64
N LYS A 555 -14.84 -42.44 -1.41
CA LYS A 555 -15.60 -41.28 -0.93
C LYS A 555 -15.38 -40.03 -1.78
N LEU A 556 -14.15 -39.79 -2.25
CA LEU A 556 -13.85 -38.66 -3.13
C LEU A 556 -14.51 -38.86 -4.50
N ILE A 557 -14.36 -40.05 -5.08
CA ILE A 557 -14.97 -40.38 -6.38
C ILE A 557 -16.49 -40.22 -6.31
N GLN A 558 -17.13 -40.76 -5.26
CA GLN A 558 -18.57 -40.59 -5.03
C GLN A 558 -18.94 -39.11 -4.94
N ALA A 559 -18.22 -38.31 -4.15
CA ALA A 559 -18.53 -36.88 -4.00
C ALA A 559 -18.40 -36.10 -5.33
N LEU A 560 -17.43 -36.46 -6.17
CA LEU A 560 -17.26 -35.92 -7.52
C LEU A 560 -18.41 -36.35 -8.44
N LYS A 561 -18.79 -37.63 -8.45
CA LYS A 561 -19.93 -38.14 -9.25
C LYS A 561 -21.24 -37.41 -8.93
N HIS A 562 -21.58 -37.24 -7.65
CA HIS A 562 -22.76 -36.45 -7.23
C HIS A 562 -22.73 -34.98 -7.68
N SER A 563 -21.55 -34.45 -7.99
CA SER A 563 -21.39 -33.08 -8.48
C SER A 563 -21.55 -33.05 -10.02
N LEU A 564 -21.03 -34.06 -10.71
CA LEU A 564 -21.26 -34.26 -12.15
C LEU A 564 -22.72 -34.58 -12.47
N GLU A 565 -23.41 -35.36 -11.64
CA GLU A 565 -24.82 -35.75 -11.82
C GLU A 565 -25.79 -34.57 -11.79
N ARG A 566 -25.43 -33.45 -11.14
CA ARG A 566 -26.21 -32.21 -11.21
C ARG A 566 -25.70 -31.23 -12.27
N GLU A 567 -24.85 -31.70 -13.17
CA GLU A 567 -24.24 -30.92 -14.25
C GLU A 567 -23.40 -29.73 -13.76
N ALA A 568 -22.79 -29.86 -12.56
CA ALA A 568 -21.90 -28.84 -12.05
C ALA A 568 -20.48 -29.01 -12.59
N GLN A 569 -19.84 -27.87 -12.86
CA GLN A 569 -18.43 -27.82 -13.19
C GLN A 569 -17.58 -27.88 -11.93
N ILE A 570 -16.56 -28.72 -11.91
CA ILE A 570 -15.79 -28.99 -10.68
C ILE A 570 -14.44 -28.31 -10.76
N PHE A 571 -14.20 -27.34 -9.87
CA PHE A 571 -12.85 -26.92 -9.52
C PHE A 571 -12.23 -27.92 -8.55
N LEU A 572 -11.12 -28.54 -8.95
CA LEU A 572 -10.35 -29.44 -8.10
C LEU A 572 -8.97 -28.82 -7.81
N PHE A 573 -8.84 -28.20 -6.64
CA PHE A 573 -7.61 -27.56 -6.21
C PHE A 573 -6.61 -28.55 -5.62
N VAL A 574 -5.36 -28.44 -6.05
CA VAL A 574 -4.21 -29.22 -5.53
C VAL A 574 -3.10 -28.29 -5.06
N ALA A 575 -2.31 -28.73 -4.07
CA ALA A 575 -1.28 -27.89 -3.45
C ALA A 575 -0.07 -27.64 -4.36
N ARG A 576 0.27 -28.59 -5.23
CA ARG A 576 1.51 -28.54 -6.04
C ARG A 576 1.27 -28.88 -7.50
N ILE A 577 1.97 -28.19 -8.40
CA ILE A 577 1.88 -28.38 -9.87
C ILE A 577 2.20 -29.84 -10.26
N VAL A 578 3.23 -30.45 -9.65
CA VAL A 578 3.63 -31.84 -9.91
C VAL A 578 2.53 -32.88 -9.65
N GLN A 579 1.48 -32.52 -8.89
CA GLN A 579 0.36 -33.42 -8.63
C GLN A 579 -0.64 -33.46 -9.79
N ILE A 580 -0.68 -32.46 -10.66
CA ILE A 580 -1.73 -32.28 -11.67
C ILE A 580 -1.76 -33.47 -12.64
N ASP A 581 -0.69 -33.71 -13.40
CA ASP A 581 -0.70 -34.71 -14.47
C ASP A 581 -0.97 -36.12 -13.95
N ARG A 582 -0.37 -36.47 -12.81
CA ARG A 582 -0.59 -37.78 -12.17
C ARG A 582 -2.02 -37.94 -11.68
N LEU A 583 -2.63 -36.86 -11.18
CA LEU A 583 -4.01 -36.87 -10.73
C LEU A 583 -4.99 -36.95 -11.90
N LEU A 584 -4.71 -36.28 -13.03
CA LEU A 584 -5.49 -36.38 -14.26
C LEU A 584 -5.62 -37.84 -14.72
N SER A 585 -4.50 -38.57 -14.77
CA SER A 585 -4.51 -40.00 -15.16
C SER A 585 -5.41 -40.85 -14.25
N LEU A 586 -5.39 -40.61 -12.93
CA LEU A 586 -6.24 -41.34 -12.00
C LEU A 586 -7.72 -40.95 -12.11
N LEU A 587 -8.00 -39.66 -12.29
CA LEU A 587 -9.35 -39.13 -12.42
C LEU A 587 -10.04 -39.60 -13.70
N ARG A 588 -9.35 -39.54 -14.84
CA ARG A 588 -9.88 -39.99 -16.14
C ARG A 588 -10.25 -41.48 -16.11
N ARG A 589 -9.44 -42.31 -15.44
CA ARG A 589 -9.78 -43.72 -15.22
C ARG A 589 -10.96 -43.93 -14.26
N ALA A 590 -11.09 -43.09 -13.23
CA ALA A 590 -12.17 -43.20 -12.25
C ALA A 590 -13.51 -42.62 -12.74
N LEU A 591 -13.47 -41.72 -13.73
CA LEU A 591 -14.60 -40.95 -14.26
C LEU A 591 -14.54 -40.91 -15.80
N PRO A 592 -14.72 -42.06 -16.49
CA PRO A 592 -14.47 -42.17 -17.94
C PRO A 592 -15.40 -41.35 -18.84
N GLY A 593 -16.51 -40.81 -18.31
CA GLY A 593 -17.45 -39.96 -19.05
C GLY A 593 -17.30 -38.45 -18.81
N ALA A 594 -16.34 -38.01 -18.00
CA ALA A 594 -16.14 -36.59 -17.71
C ALA A 594 -14.99 -36.03 -18.54
N VAL A 595 -15.13 -34.80 -19.04
CA VAL A 595 -14.01 -34.07 -19.66
C VAL A 595 -13.17 -33.45 -18.54
N ILE A 596 -11.93 -33.94 -18.38
CA ILE A 596 -11.05 -33.57 -17.27
C ILE A 596 -9.74 -33.01 -17.81
N GLU A 597 -9.47 -31.76 -17.46
CA GLU A 597 -8.25 -31.03 -17.85
C GLU A 597 -7.52 -30.47 -16.64
N GLY A 598 -6.24 -30.16 -16.83
CA GLY A 598 -5.36 -29.58 -15.81
C GLY A 598 -4.73 -28.28 -16.27
N THR A 599 -4.60 -27.31 -15.36
CA THR A 599 -3.90 -26.06 -15.64
C THR A 599 -3.17 -25.49 -14.44
N SER A 600 -2.05 -24.81 -14.68
CA SER A 600 -1.19 -24.21 -13.66
C SER A 600 -0.60 -22.88 -14.12
N SER A 601 0.18 -22.21 -13.27
CA SER A 601 0.90 -21.00 -13.67
C SER A 601 1.97 -21.22 -14.75
N GLN A 602 2.39 -22.47 -14.98
CA GLN A 602 3.39 -22.84 -15.99
C GLN A 602 2.76 -23.35 -17.29
N ASP A 603 1.42 -23.42 -17.36
CA ASP A 603 0.69 -23.96 -18.50
C ASP A 603 0.52 -22.88 -19.59
N PRO A 604 1.14 -23.03 -20.77
CA PRO A 604 1.01 -22.06 -21.85
C PRO A 604 -0.42 -22.00 -22.42
N GLU A 605 -1.16 -23.10 -22.39
CA GLU A 605 -2.55 -23.21 -22.89
C GLU A 605 -3.60 -22.85 -21.83
N ARG A 606 -3.17 -22.30 -20.68
CA ARG A 606 -4.06 -21.96 -19.56
C ARG A 606 -5.24 -21.10 -19.98
N VAL A 607 -5.02 -20.12 -20.86
CA VAL A 607 -6.07 -19.18 -21.29
C VAL A 607 -7.20 -19.94 -22.00
N ASP A 608 -6.84 -20.83 -22.92
CA ASP A 608 -7.81 -21.61 -23.71
C ASP A 608 -8.54 -22.64 -22.85
N LYS A 609 -7.83 -23.34 -21.96
CA LYS A 609 -8.46 -24.28 -21.01
C LYS A 609 -9.42 -23.57 -20.04
N VAL A 610 -9.05 -22.38 -19.56
CA VAL A 610 -9.94 -21.57 -18.72
C VAL A 610 -11.16 -21.11 -19.50
N ALA A 611 -11.01 -20.74 -20.77
CA ALA A 611 -12.13 -20.36 -21.63
C ALA A 611 -13.06 -21.55 -21.92
N ALA A 612 -12.52 -22.72 -22.26
CA ALA A 612 -13.26 -23.97 -22.44
C ALA A 612 -14.00 -24.39 -21.16
N PHE A 613 -13.36 -24.22 -20.00
CA PHE A 613 -14.01 -24.41 -18.71
C PHE A 613 -15.15 -23.40 -18.52
N ARG A 614 -15.00 -22.11 -18.84
CA ARG A 614 -16.13 -21.16 -18.76
C ARG A 614 -17.30 -21.55 -19.68
N ARG A 615 -17.03 -22.15 -20.83
CA ARG A 615 -18.03 -22.62 -21.82
C ARG A 615 -18.67 -23.97 -21.50
N ARG A 616 -18.32 -24.61 -20.38
CA ARG A 616 -18.79 -25.96 -19.97
C ARG A 616 -18.31 -27.11 -20.84
N GLU A 617 -17.29 -26.90 -21.68
CA GLU A 617 -16.66 -27.96 -22.46
C GLU A 617 -15.82 -28.89 -21.56
N ILE A 618 -15.24 -28.33 -20.49
CA ILE A 618 -14.51 -29.08 -19.47
C ILE A 618 -15.41 -29.24 -18.24
N SER A 619 -15.60 -30.48 -17.78
CA SER A 619 -16.43 -30.80 -16.61
C SER A 619 -15.63 -30.67 -15.30
N VAL A 620 -14.36 -31.06 -15.30
CA VAL A 620 -13.47 -31.00 -14.14
C VAL A 620 -12.16 -30.31 -14.51
N LEU A 621 -11.83 -29.23 -13.81
CA LEU A 621 -10.57 -28.51 -13.98
C LEU A 621 -9.70 -28.69 -12.74
N VAL A 622 -8.60 -29.42 -12.90
CA VAL A 622 -7.57 -29.60 -11.87
C VAL A 622 -6.60 -28.44 -11.90
N THR A 623 -6.42 -27.73 -10.79
CA THR A 623 -5.60 -26.51 -10.78
C THR A 623 -4.96 -26.23 -9.43
N THR A 624 -3.98 -25.34 -9.40
CA THR A 624 -3.38 -24.82 -8.15
C THR A 624 -4.11 -23.55 -7.69
N THR A 625 -3.54 -22.82 -6.73
CA THR A 625 -4.04 -21.51 -6.28
C THR A 625 -4.12 -20.46 -7.39
N ILE A 626 -3.59 -20.72 -8.60
CA ILE A 626 -3.61 -19.78 -9.71
C ILE A 626 -5.03 -19.33 -10.08
N LEU A 627 -6.03 -20.21 -9.97
CA LEU A 627 -7.46 -19.92 -10.23
C LEU A 627 -8.30 -19.72 -8.97
N GLU A 628 -7.69 -19.56 -7.80
CA GLU A 628 -8.43 -19.15 -6.58
C GLU A 628 -9.02 -17.73 -6.76
N ARG A 629 -8.42 -16.93 -7.66
CA ARG A 629 -8.78 -15.57 -8.09
C ARG A 629 -9.08 -15.52 -9.60
N GLY A 630 -9.72 -14.46 -10.09
CA GLY A 630 -9.70 -14.13 -11.53
C GLY A 630 -10.58 -14.91 -12.53
N VAL A 631 -11.51 -15.80 -12.11
CA VAL A 631 -12.43 -16.47 -13.07
C VAL A 631 -13.84 -16.72 -12.53
N THR A 632 -14.87 -16.25 -13.22
CA THR A 632 -16.27 -16.57 -12.90
C THR A 632 -16.78 -17.72 -13.76
N VAL A 633 -17.23 -18.81 -13.12
CA VAL A 633 -17.74 -20.03 -13.77
C VAL A 633 -19.16 -20.28 -13.27
N PRO A 634 -20.15 -20.40 -14.18
CA PRO A 634 -21.52 -20.69 -13.79
C PRO A 634 -21.64 -22.15 -13.30
N ARG A 635 -22.55 -22.39 -12.34
CA ARG A 635 -22.83 -23.73 -11.78
C ARG A 635 -21.57 -24.52 -11.42
N SER A 636 -20.82 -24.03 -10.44
CA SER A 636 -19.54 -24.62 -10.06
C SER A 636 -19.51 -25.12 -8.62
N ASP A 637 -18.73 -26.19 -8.45
CA ASP A 637 -18.34 -26.77 -7.18
C ASP A 637 -16.85 -26.70 -6.94
N VAL A 638 -16.49 -26.81 -5.67
CA VAL A 638 -15.12 -26.69 -5.25
C VAL A 638 -14.73 -27.86 -4.37
N PHE A 639 -13.65 -28.50 -4.76
CA PHE A 639 -12.97 -29.52 -3.98
C PHE A 639 -11.53 -29.04 -3.78
N VAL A 640 -11.10 -28.91 -2.52
CA VAL A 640 -9.71 -28.60 -2.18
C VAL A 640 -9.09 -29.86 -1.62
N LEU A 641 -8.14 -30.46 -2.36
CA LEU A 641 -7.39 -31.63 -1.93
C LEU A 641 -6.15 -31.21 -1.16
N ASP A 642 -5.75 -32.03 -0.17
CA ASP A 642 -4.70 -31.67 0.80
C ASP A 642 -5.00 -30.30 1.44
N ALA A 643 -6.27 -30.03 1.79
CA ALA A 643 -6.69 -28.75 2.35
C ALA A 643 -6.03 -28.43 3.71
N ASP A 644 -5.36 -29.40 4.32
CA ASP A 644 -4.53 -29.26 5.52
C ASP A 644 -3.06 -28.88 5.25
N ASP A 645 -2.64 -28.82 3.98
CA ASP A 645 -1.29 -28.43 3.57
C ASP A 645 -0.98 -26.97 3.97
N ARG A 646 0.27 -26.73 4.39
CA ARG A 646 0.76 -25.42 4.82
C ARG A 646 0.72 -24.35 3.73
N LEU A 647 0.65 -24.75 2.46
CA LEU A 647 0.52 -23.82 1.33
C LEU A 647 -0.87 -23.19 1.23
N PHE A 648 -1.88 -23.76 1.89
CA PHE A 648 -3.23 -23.20 1.94
C PHE A 648 -3.48 -22.49 3.27
N ASP A 649 -3.50 -21.16 3.22
CA ASP A 649 -3.90 -20.34 4.35
C ASP A 649 -5.42 -20.14 4.41
N GLU A 650 -5.87 -19.47 5.47
CA GLU A 650 -7.30 -19.17 5.68
C GLU A 650 -7.89 -18.34 4.53
N ALA A 651 -7.14 -17.38 4.00
CA ALA A 651 -7.59 -16.49 2.94
C ALA A 651 -7.80 -17.26 1.62
N SER A 652 -6.80 -18.02 1.18
CA SER A 652 -6.89 -18.89 -0.01
C SER A 652 -8.05 -19.87 0.08
N LEU A 653 -8.28 -20.50 1.24
CA LEU A 653 -9.41 -21.42 1.45
C LEU A 653 -10.77 -20.73 1.31
N VAL A 654 -10.93 -19.51 1.85
CA VAL A 654 -12.17 -18.73 1.68
C VAL A 654 -12.36 -18.29 0.21
N GLN A 655 -11.28 -17.93 -0.49
CA GLN A 655 -11.32 -17.55 -1.91
C GLN A 655 -11.69 -18.72 -2.81
N MET A 656 -11.07 -19.89 -2.60
CA MET A 656 -11.40 -21.14 -3.30
C MET A 656 -12.86 -21.52 -3.03
N ALA A 657 -13.29 -21.57 -1.77
CA ALA A 657 -14.70 -21.84 -1.42
C ALA A 657 -15.66 -20.86 -2.09
N GLY A 658 -15.22 -19.61 -2.24
CA GLY A 658 -15.92 -18.53 -2.93
C GLY A 658 -16.14 -18.71 -4.44
N ARG A 659 -15.55 -19.74 -5.06
CA ARG A 659 -15.81 -20.08 -6.47
C ARG A 659 -17.13 -20.84 -6.63
N ALA A 660 -17.55 -21.62 -5.64
CA ALA A 660 -18.80 -22.35 -5.69
C ALA A 660 -20.02 -21.44 -5.50
N GLY A 661 -21.14 -21.79 -6.15
CA GLY A 661 -22.45 -21.18 -5.93
C GLY A 661 -22.59 -19.72 -6.37
N ARG A 662 -21.79 -19.27 -7.35
CA ARG A 662 -21.73 -17.86 -7.80
C ARG A 662 -22.90 -17.43 -8.68
N SER A 663 -23.56 -18.37 -9.34
CA SER A 663 -24.69 -18.07 -10.21
C SER A 663 -25.95 -17.86 -9.39
N LYS A 664 -26.80 -16.91 -9.80
CA LYS A 664 -28.16 -16.77 -9.26
C LYS A 664 -28.98 -18.04 -9.49
N ASP A 665 -28.73 -18.74 -10.59
CA ASP A 665 -29.45 -19.95 -10.98
C ASP A 665 -28.91 -21.22 -10.30
N ASP A 666 -27.76 -21.12 -9.64
CA ASP A 666 -27.20 -22.21 -8.81
C ASP A 666 -26.52 -21.63 -7.57
N PRO A 667 -27.31 -21.21 -6.57
CA PRO A 667 -26.78 -20.67 -5.32
C PRO A 667 -26.29 -21.76 -4.36
N LYS A 668 -26.57 -23.06 -4.64
CA LYS A 668 -26.32 -24.19 -3.73
C LYS A 668 -25.05 -24.98 -4.09
N GLY A 669 -24.05 -24.30 -4.67
CA GLY A 669 -22.75 -24.90 -4.97
C GLY A 669 -22.12 -25.59 -3.75
N ARG A 670 -21.50 -26.74 -3.98
CA ARG A 670 -20.88 -27.58 -2.96
C ARG A 670 -19.42 -27.19 -2.78
N VAL A 671 -18.99 -27.13 -1.52
CA VAL A 671 -17.59 -26.95 -1.16
C VAL A 671 -17.13 -28.09 -0.26
N VAL A 672 -16.05 -28.75 -0.65
CA VAL A 672 -15.45 -29.86 0.09
C VAL A 672 -13.98 -29.57 0.36
N PHE A 673 -13.59 -29.62 1.64
CA PHE A 673 -12.19 -29.64 2.06
C PHE A 673 -11.80 -31.08 2.34
N ALA A 674 -10.95 -31.63 1.49
CA ALA A 674 -10.49 -33.00 1.57
C ALA A 674 -9.09 -33.04 2.19
N SER A 675 -8.98 -33.65 3.36
CA SER A 675 -7.73 -33.66 4.15
C SER A 675 -7.72 -34.80 5.16
N ARG A 676 -6.55 -35.11 5.74
CA ARG A 676 -6.44 -36.14 6.79
C ARG A 676 -7.14 -35.69 8.08
N GLN A 677 -6.98 -34.39 8.39
CA GLN A 677 -7.50 -33.75 9.59
C GLN A 677 -7.87 -32.29 9.33
N TRP A 678 -8.58 -31.67 10.27
CA TRP A 678 -8.81 -30.22 10.26
C TRP A 678 -7.62 -29.48 10.85
N ASN A 679 -7.09 -28.49 10.15
CA ASN A 679 -6.11 -27.54 10.69
C ASN A 679 -6.78 -26.19 11.08
N ARG A 680 -5.97 -25.25 11.58
CA ARG A 680 -6.43 -23.92 11.99
C ARG A 680 -6.98 -23.10 10.81
N SER A 681 -6.30 -23.11 9.67
CA SER A 681 -6.70 -22.36 8.46
C SER A 681 -8.09 -22.78 7.97
N GLN A 682 -8.32 -24.09 7.88
CA GLN A 682 -9.61 -24.65 7.46
C GLN A 682 -10.74 -24.31 8.43
N ARG A 683 -10.48 -24.39 9.76
CA ARG A 683 -11.45 -24.00 10.78
C ARG A 683 -11.75 -22.49 10.74
N GLY A 684 -10.72 -21.66 10.56
CA GLY A 684 -10.83 -20.22 10.39
C GLY A 684 -11.72 -19.85 9.21
N ALA A 685 -11.46 -20.45 8.03
CA ALA A 685 -12.24 -20.23 6.82
C ALA A 685 -13.73 -20.57 7.04
N CYS A 686 -14.03 -21.73 7.64
CA CYS A 686 -15.39 -22.11 8.00
C CYS A 686 -16.04 -21.14 9.00
N ALA A 687 -15.29 -20.68 10.00
CA ALA A 687 -15.79 -19.74 11.01
C ALA A 687 -16.08 -18.36 10.41
N GLN A 688 -15.23 -17.85 9.52
CA GLN A 688 -15.43 -16.60 8.81
C GLN A 688 -16.70 -16.66 7.93
N ILE A 689 -16.85 -17.73 7.13
CA ILE A 689 -18.04 -17.92 6.27
C ILE A 689 -19.32 -17.98 7.12
N ARG A 690 -19.32 -18.76 8.21
CA ARG A 690 -20.47 -18.84 9.13
C ARG A 690 -20.79 -17.49 9.77
N THR A 691 -19.77 -16.72 10.16
CA THR A 691 -19.93 -15.38 10.72
C THR A 691 -20.60 -14.45 9.73
N MET A 692 -20.17 -14.44 8.47
CA MET A 692 -20.79 -13.63 7.42
C MET A 692 -22.24 -14.06 7.18
N ASN A 693 -22.52 -15.36 7.05
CA ASN A 693 -23.90 -15.85 6.92
C ASN A 693 -24.79 -15.45 8.10
N LYS A 694 -24.26 -15.43 9.34
CA LYS A 694 -24.99 -14.96 10.53
C LYS A 694 -25.31 -13.47 10.44
N ILE A 695 -24.35 -12.64 10.05
CA ILE A 695 -24.56 -11.19 9.87
C ILE A 695 -25.60 -10.94 8.78
N ALA A 696 -25.50 -11.62 7.64
CA ALA A 696 -26.46 -11.50 6.53
C ALA A 696 -27.89 -11.84 6.96
N ARG A 697 -28.06 -12.90 7.75
CA ARG A 697 -29.36 -13.29 8.31
C ARG A 697 -29.91 -12.24 9.28
N HIS A 698 -29.08 -11.77 10.21
CA HIS A 698 -29.49 -10.78 11.20
C HIS A 698 -29.91 -9.45 10.57
N LYS A 699 -29.19 -9.01 9.53
CA LYS A 699 -29.53 -7.80 8.76
C LYS A 699 -30.66 -8.00 7.73
N GLY A 700 -31.23 -9.20 7.61
CA GLY A 700 -32.33 -9.48 6.70
C GLY A 700 -31.95 -9.46 5.21
N TYR A 701 -30.68 -9.65 4.86
CA TYR A 701 -30.24 -9.62 3.46
C TYR A 701 -30.41 -10.95 2.72
N LEU A 702 -30.80 -12.02 3.40
CA LEU A 702 -31.01 -13.33 2.79
C LEU A 702 -32.44 -13.45 2.26
N ASN A 703 -32.58 -14.00 1.05
CA ASN A 703 -33.89 -14.30 0.48
C ASN A 703 -34.63 -15.34 1.33
N LYS A 704 -35.96 -15.20 1.46
CA LYS A 704 -36.82 -16.07 2.29
C LYS A 704 -36.75 -17.56 1.93
N GLY A 705 -36.31 -17.92 0.72
CA GLY A 705 -36.09 -19.32 0.28
C GLY A 705 -34.70 -19.91 0.58
N GLY A 706 -33.79 -19.17 1.22
CA GLY A 706 -32.45 -19.63 1.61
C GLY A 706 -32.36 -20.24 3.02
N VAL A 707 -33.51 -20.46 3.67
CA VAL A 707 -33.63 -21.00 5.03
C VAL A 707 -33.98 -22.48 4.96
N GLN A 708 -33.03 -23.32 4.56
CA GLN A 708 -33.06 -24.77 4.80
C GLN A 708 -31.66 -25.27 5.10
#